data_AF-A0A6B3QM85-F1
#
_entry.id   AF-A0A6B3QM85-F1
#
_cell.length_a   1.000
_cell.length_b   1.000
_cell.length_c   1.000
_cell.angle_alpha   90.00
_cell.angle_beta   90.00
_cell.angle_gamma   90.00
#
_symmetry.space_group_name_H-M   'P 1'
#
loop_
_entity.id
_entity.type
_entity.pdbx_description
1 polymer ?
#
loop_
_entity_poly.entity_id
_entity_poly.type
_entity_poly.pdbx_seq_one_letter_code
_entity_poly.pdbx_strand_id
1 'polypeptide(L)'
;MTQTIAPRVRTLVLLLLAAACALLAGAGPASAHAALTGSDPREGAVVDKAPAQVSLTFSESVSMDDDSLRVLDPKGKRVDDGKPSGTGGTAYSVKLHAGLPDGTYTVTYQVVSADSHPVSGAYTFSVGAPSETSVTVSGQGAGGGFVGGLYGVGRYVSYAGFAVLVGGAAFVLACWPRGSGVRVVQRFVVSGWLSLTAATLLLLLLRGSYTGSGKVADVFDLGLLGDVLQTKAGAALVSRLLLLAAAALFIAVLFGAYDKREDEEKRDLTFGLAVGGSVVAVGLAATWAMSEHASVGLQAGLAMPVDVVHLIAVATWLGGLTALLVALYRGPADTPVPALAVSRFSRVAFGSVIALVVTGTYQSWRQLGSWTAFTDTRYGQLLLVKIGLVAVLVGVAYFSRRWTAQLAEATPAAAGAAAARRGEKGAGKASTKASGNASSKTGAKASANASAKTGTKAGTKTSGDASAKTGTKASGNAKVAEKESGTTKGSGTAKESGAAKGTGGSQRAAQLARQRAAVDAARQKRQRDADPNRFGLRRSVLAEAGIAVVLLVVTTVLTQTEPGRTEEEAKAAGTSSAGSSAPATGAVTLDMPFDTGSQNGKGVVRVELDPARVGANDLHLYVERPDGTAFDIPEVKVALTQKAKDIGPLPVAPDHITTGHWSASGVQIPMAGDWEVSVTVRTSDIDQVTISKNTQIG
;
A
#
# COMPACT_ATOMS: atom_id res chain seq x y z
N MET A 1 -12.49 25.86 -34.14
CA MET A 1 -13.14 25.39 -32.89
C MET A 1 -12.10 24.66 -32.04
N THR A 2 -11.73 25.24 -30.90
CA THR A 2 -10.85 24.61 -29.90
C THR A 2 -11.63 23.50 -29.20
N GLN A 3 -11.46 22.25 -29.64
CA GLN A 3 -11.94 21.11 -28.86
C GLN A 3 -10.99 20.89 -27.68
N THR A 4 -11.24 21.65 -26.61
CA THR A 4 -10.73 21.34 -25.28
C THR A 4 -11.12 19.91 -24.94
N ILE A 5 -10.20 19.17 -24.31
CA ILE A 5 -10.39 17.85 -23.68
C ILE A 5 -11.86 17.67 -23.34
N ALA A 6 -12.60 16.82 -24.08
CA ALA A 6 -14.04 16.70 -23.86
C ALA A 6 -14.33 16.54 -22.35
N PRO A 7 -15.28 17.30 -21.80
CA PRO A 7 -15.51 17.40 -20.36
C PRO A 7 -15.63 16.03 -19.68
N ARG A 8 -16.10 15.02 -20.41
CA ARG A 8 -16.27 13.64 -19.95
C ARG A 8 -14.99 12.95 -19.45
N VAL A 9 -13.84 13.09 -20.13
CA VAL A 9 -12.58 12.42 -19.69
C VAL A 9 -11.99 13.11 -18.47
N ARG A 10 -12.02 14.45 -18.46
CA ARG A 10 -11.60 15.23 -17.29
C ARG A 10 -12.49 14.93 -16.09
N THR A 11 -13.80 14.83 -16.29
CA THR A 11 -14.77 14.48 -15.24
C THR A 11 -14.52 13.06 -14.73
N LEU A 12 -14.25 12.08 -15.60
CA LEU A 12 -13.90 10.71 -15.19
C LEU A 12 -12.63 10.69 -14.31
N VAL A 13 -11.56 11.37 -14.72
CA VAL A 13 -10.32 11.44 -13.92
C VAL A 13 -10.57 12.13 -12.58
N LEU A 14 -11.37 13.20 -12.56
CA LEU A 14 -11.74 13.88 -11.31
C LEU A 14 -12.61 13.00 -10.40
N LEU A 15 -13.54 12.22 -10.96
CA LEU A 15 -14.35 11.25 -10.20
C LEU A 15 -13.49 10.11 -9.64
N LEU A 16 -12.53 9.61 -10.42
CA LEU A 16 -11.56 8.60 -9.97
C LEU A 16 -10.67 9.15 -8.85
N LEU A 17 -10.21 10.40 -8.96
CA LEU A 17 -9.47 11.08 -7.90
C LEU A 17 -10.33 11.31 -6.66
N ALA A 18 -11.59 11.71 -6.81
CA ALA A 18 -12.52 11.89 -5.70
C ALA A 18 -12.83 10.57 -4.99
N ALA A 19 -13.04 9.48 -5.73
CA ALA A 19 -13.20 8.14 -5.17
C ALA A 19 -11.94 7.68 -4.43
N ALA A 20 -10.76 7.96 -4.98
CA ALA A 20 -9.49 7.68 -4.32
C ALA A 20 -9.31 8.51 -3.03
N CYS A 21 -9.67 9.79 -3.03
CA CYS A 21 -9.68 10.62 -1.83
C CYS A 21 -10.68 10.14 -0.78
N ALA A 22 -11.88 9.69 -1.18
CA ALA A 22 -12.87 9.13 -0.28
C ALA A 22 -12.39 7.81 0.37
N LEU A 23 -11.72 6.95 -0.41
CA LEU A 23 -11.09 5.72 0.10
C LEU A 23 -9.97 6.03 1.11
N LEU A 24 -9.16 7.06 0.85
CA LEU A 24 -8.11 7.51 1.78
C LEU A 24 -8.69 8.14 3.06
N ALA A 25 -9.80 8.88 2.95
CA ALA A 25 -10.44 9.50 4.10
C ALA A 25 -11.10 8.50 5.06
N GLY A 26 -11.48 7.32 4.55
CA GLY A 26 -12.00 6.20 5.37
C GLY A 26 -10.93 5.25 5.90
N ALA A 27 -9.66 5.43 5.51
CA ALA A 27 -8.57 4.62 6.03
C ALA A 27 -8.15 5.15 7.41
N GLY A 28 -8.66 4.55 8.49
CA GLY A 28 -8.09 4.76 9.82
C GLY A 28 -6.59 4.43 9.84
N PRO A 29 -5.79 5.03 10.76
CA PRO A 29 -4.38 4.73 10.87
C PRO A 29 -4.20 3.22 11.09
N ALA A 30 -3.68 2.54 10.09
CA ALA A 30 -3.32 1.14 10.21
C ALA A 30 -1.90 1.10 10.80
N SER A 31 -1.81 0.60 12.03
CA SER A 31 -0.56 0.39 12.77
C SER A 31 -0.45 -1.11 13.00
N ALA A 32 0.37 -1.77 12.19
CA ALA A 32 0.15 -3.18 11.86
C ALA A 32 1.43 -3.91 11.40
N HIS A 33 2.57 -3.52 11.94
CA HIS A 33 3.82 -4.26 11.78
C HIS A 33 4.21 -4.76 13.18
N ALA A 34 4.75 -5.97 13.29
CA ALA A 34 4.85 -6.76 14.54
C ALA A 34 3.64 -6.65 15.49
N ALA A 35 2.55 -7.35 15.18
CA ALA A 35 1.39 -7.43 16.08
C ALA A 35 1.78 -8.11 17.40
N LEU A 36 1.26 -7.61 18.53
CA LEU A 36 1.37 -8.32 19.81
C LEU A 36 0.43 -9.53 19.77
N THR A 37 1.01 -10.73 19.71
CA THR A 37 0.29 -12.01 19.63
C THR A 37 0.18 -12.72 20.97
N GLY A 38 0.81 -12.20 22.02
CA GLY A 38 0.68 -12.77 23.36
C GLY A 38 1.38 -11.94 24.42
N SER A 39 0.88 -12.02 25.65
CA SER A 39 1.48 -11.42 26.83
C SER A 39 1.31 -12.30 28.07
N ASP A 40 2.29 -12.23 28.96
CA ASP A 40 2.24 -12.80 30.31
C ASP A 40 2.81 -11.78 31.32
N PRO A 41 2.00 -11.26 32.26
CA PRO A 41 0.57 -11.49 32.42
C PRO A 41 -0.26 -11.05 31.21
N ARG A 42 -1.41 -11.70 31.00
CA ARG A 42 -2.32 -11.33 29.91
C ARG A 42 -2.90 -9.95 30.12
N GLU A 43 -3.30 -9.31 29.04
CA GLU A 43 -4.08 -8.07 29.10
C GLU A 43 -5.36 -8.25 29.92
N GLY A 44 -5.56 -7.36 30.89
CA GLY A 44 -6.69 -7.39 31.82
C GLY A 44 -6.59 -8.44 32.92
N ALA A 45 -5.52 -9.26 32.97
CA ALA A 45 -5.40 -10.31 33.97
C ALA A 45 -5.30 -9.73 35.40
N VAL A 46 -5.90 -10.44 36.36
CA VAL A 46 -5.70 -10.23 37.80
C VAL A 46 -4.91 -11.42 38.32
N VAL A 47 -3.72 -11.18 38.84
CA VAL A 47 -2.82 -12.23 39.37
C VAL A 47 -2.70 -12.12 40.87
N ASP A 48 -2.69 -13.25 41.58
CA ASP A 48 -2.66 -13.26 43.06
C ASP A 48 -1.33 -12.74 43.64
N LYS A 49 -0.24 -12.88 42.88
CA LYS A 49 1.11 -12.42 43.26
C LYS A 49 1.78 -11.74 42.09
N ALA A 50 2.62 -10.75 42.42
CA ALA A 50 3.44 -10.08 41.43
C ALA A 50 4.34 -11.08 40.68
N PRO A 51 4.30 -11.10 39.34
CA PRO A 51 5.15 -12.00 38.56
C PRO A 51 6.62 -11.56 38.63
N ALA A 52 7.54 -12.49 38.45
CA ALA A 52 8.97 -12.16 38.43
C ALA A 52 9.39 -11.36 37.18
N GLN A 53 8.60 -11.45 36.11
CA GLN A 53 8.86 -10.80 34.82
C GLN A 53 7.55 -10.58 34.08
N VAL A 54 7.58 -9.63 33.14
CA VAL A 54 6.56 -9.49 32.10
C VAL A 54 7.17 -9.97 30.79
N SER A 55 6.42 -10.76 30.02
CA SER A 55 6.83 -11.21 28.68
C SER A 55 5.80 -10.83 27.62
N LEU A 56 6.30 -10.47 26.44
CA LEU A 56 5.54 -10.12 25.24
C LEU A 56 5.99 -11.00 24.09
N THR A 57 5.03 -11.49 23.31
CA THR A 57 5.28 -12.23 22.07
C THR A 57 4.70 -11.46 20.90
N PHE A 58 5.52 -11.29 19.86
CA PHE A 58 5.14 -10.59 18.64
C PHE A 58 4.99 -11.57 17.46
N SER A 59 4.27 -11.14 16.42
CA SER A 59 4.11 -11.91 15.18
C SER A 59 5.41 -12.05 14.37
N GLU A 60 6.39 -11.19 14.62
CA GLU A 60 7.71 -11.20 13.99
C GLU A 60 8.78 -10.71 14.96
N SER A 61 10.05 -10.88 14.60
CA SER A 61 11.16 -10.39 15.43
C SER A 61 11.15 -8.87 15.49
N VAL A 62 11.47 -8.32 16.66
CA VAL A 62 11.59 -6.88 16.90
C VAL A 62 12.97 -6.56 17.48
N SER A 63 13.50 -5.38 17.19
CA SER A 63 14.65 -4.82 17.91
C SER A 63 14.17 -4.04 19.12
N MET A 64 14.81 -4.28 20.26
CA MET A 64 14.54 -3.62 21.53
C MET A 64 15.80 -2.88 22.01
N ASP A 65 15.57 -1.73 22.62
CA ASP A 65 16.48 -0.99 23.49
C ASP A 65 16.03 -1.11 24.96
N ASP A 66 16.80 -0.51 25.87
CA ASP A 66 16.55 -0.55 27.32
C ASP A 66 15.22 0.12 27.74
N ASP A 67 14.65 0.98 26.89
CA ASP A 67 13.38 1.68 27.13
C ASP A 67 12.19 1.13 26.31
N SER A 68 12.43 0.11 25.49
CA SER A 68 11.44 -0.47 24.57
C SER A 68 10.32 -1.22 25.28
N LEU A 69 10.54 -1.68 26.51
CA LEU A 69 9.52 -2.30 27.35
C LEU A 69 9.61 -1.72 28.75
N ARG A 70 8.50 -1.16 29.22
CA ARG A 70 8.39 -0.53 30.53
C ARG A 70 7.16 -1.06 31.25
N VAL A 71 7.31 -1.27 32.54
CA VAL A 71 6.21 -1.63 33.45
C VAL A 71 6.11 -0.54 34.50
N LEU A 72 4.93 0.06 34.56
CA LEU A 72 4.62 1.21 35.41
C LEU A 72 3.63 0.79 36.49
N ASP A 73 3.87 1.24 37.72
CA ASP A 73 2.94 1.07 38.83
C ASP A 73 1.68 1.97 38.67
N PRO A 74 0.66 1.85 39.55
CA PRO A 74 -0.55 2.67 39.47
C PRO A 74 -0.29 4.19 39.53
N LYS A 75 0.87 4.62 40.02
CA LYS A 75 1.29 6.03 40.13
C LYS A 75 2.17 6.47 38.95
N GLY A 76 2.47 5.57 38.00
CA GLY A 76 3.31 5.82 36.84
C GLY A 76 4.81 5.70 37.06
N LYS A 77 5.26 5.16 38.20
CA LYS A 77 6.67 4.89 38.46
C LYS A 77 7.09 3.58 37.78
N ARG A 78 8.26 3.58 37.14
CA ARG A 78 8.88 2.38 36.57
C ARG A 78 9.21 1.35 37.66
N VAL A 79 8.82 0.09 37.45
CA VAL A 79 9.00 -1.03 38.40
C VAL A 79 9.71 -2.24 37.78
N ASP A 80 10.34 -2.04 36.62
CA ASP A 80 11.14 -3.04 35.92
C ASP A 80 12.64 -2.69 35.93
N ASP A 81 13.48 -3.70 35.67
CA ASP A 81 14.95 -3.59 35.64
C ASP A 81 15.50 -2.88 34.38
N GLY A 82 14.64 -2.52 33.43
CA GLY A 82 14.96 -1.78 32.22
C GLY A 82 15.90 -2.44 31.22
N LYS A 83 15.95 -3.78 31.19
CA LYS A 83 16.75 -4.55 30.24
C LYS A 83 15.93 -5.66 29.61
N PRO A 84 15.13 -5.36 28.57
CA PRO A 84 14.37 -6.38 27.87
C PRO A 84 15.33 -7.38 27.23
N SER A 85 15.01 -8.67 27.34
CA SER A 85 15.83 -9.75 26.77
C SER A 85 14.95 -10.75 26.01
N GLY A 86 15.46 -11.22 24.88
CA GLY A 86 14.79 -12.24 24.08
C GLY A 86 14.80 -13.58 24.81
N THR A 87 13.63 -14.20 24.95
CA THR A 87 13.46 -15.54 25.55
C THR A 87 13.42 -16.65 24.49
N GLY A 88 13.53 -16.28 23.20
CA GLY A 88 13.57 -17.18 22.05
C GLY A 88 12.50 -16.83 21.00
N GLY A 89 12.85 -16.94 19.72
CA GLY A 89 11.94 -16.65 18.62
C GLY A 89 11.50 -15.17 18.58
N THR A 90 10.22 -14.92 18.80
CA THR A 90 9.59 -13.58 18.82
C THR A 90 9.09 -13.17 20.21
N ALA A 91 9.55 -13.86 21.26
CA ALA A 91 9.21 -13.58 22.65
C ALA A 91 10.34 -12.82 23.37
N TYR A 92 9.94 -11.83 24.16
CA TYR A 92 10.82 -10.90 24.87
C TYR A 92 10.29 -10.67 26.28
N SER A 93 11.17 -10.48 27.26
CA SER A 93 10.77 -10.27 28.65
C SER A 93 11.59 -9.21 29.35
N VAL A 94 10.98 -8.55 30.34
CA VAL A 94 11.65 -7.66 31.29
C VAL A 94 11.35 -8.11 32.72
N LYS A 95 12.36 -8.11 33.57
CA LYS A 95 12.23 -8.49 34.98
C LYS A 95 11.59 -7.37 35.79
N LEU A 96 10.78 -7.76 36.76
CA LEU A 96 10.15 -6.85 37.72
C LEU A 96 10.93 -6.82 39.03
N HIS A 97 10.88 -5.68 39.73
CA HIS A 97 11.37 -5.61 41.10
C HIS A 97 10.60 -6.56 42.02
N ALA A 98 11.27 -7.10 43.05
CA ALA A 98 10.60 -7.94 44.04
C ALA A 98 9.68 -7.11 44.97
N GLY A 99 8.60 -7.74 45.46
CA GLY A 99 7.73 -7.14 46.47
C GLY A 99 6.84 -6.01 45.96
N LEU A 100 6.40 -6.08 44.71
CA LEU A 100 5.43 -5.13 44.16
C LEU A 100 4.11 -5.19 44.93
N PRO A 101 3.54 -4.04 45.34
CA PRO A 101 2.25 -4.00 46.03
C PRO A 101 1.08 -4.37 45.12
N ASP A 102 -0.09 -4.61 45.71
CA ASP A 102 -1.32 -4.79 44.96
C ASP A 102 -1.71 -3.51 44.19
N GLY A 103 -2.32 -3.70 43.02
CA GLY A 103 -2.81 -2.62 42.17
C GLY A 103 -2.69 -2.90 40.68
N THR A 104 -3.17 -1.95 39.87
CA THR A 104 -3.13 -2.03 38.39
C THR A 104 -1.84 -1.47 37.82
N TYR A 105 -1.09 -2.34 37.15
CA TYR A 105 0.16 -2.04 36.46
C TYR A 105 -0.09 -1.79 34.98
N THR A 106 0.67 -0.85 34.40
CA THR A 106 0.62 -0.54 32.97
C THR A 106 1.90 -0.99 32.29
N VAL A 107 1.77 -1.90 31.32
CA VAL A 107 2.86 -2.34 30.46
C VAL A 107 2.80 -1.51 29.19
N THR A 108 3.88 -0.80 28.88
CA THR A 108 4.02 -0.05 27.63
C THR A 108 5.18 -0.62 26.84
N TYR A 109 5.00 -0.79 25.54
CA TYR A 109 6.07 -1.20 24.64
C TYR A 109 6.19 -0.24 23.45
N GLN A 110 7.42 -0.02 23.03
CA GLN A 110 7.79 0.72 21.84
C GLN A 110 8.98 0.01 21.21
N VAL A 111 8.73 -0.70 20.11
CA VAL A 111 9.71 -1.58 19.47
C VAL A 111 9.81 -1.24 17.99
N VAL A 112 10.88 -1.68 17.33
CA VAL A 112 10.99 -1.58 15.86
C VAL A 112 10.95 -3.00 15.28
N SER A 113 9.98 -3.28 14.42
CA SER A 113 9.86 -4.58 13.74
C SER A 113 11.01 -4.83 12.78
N ALA A 114 11.23 -6.10 12.41
CA ALA A 114 12.33 -6.50 11.55
C ALA A 114 12.25 -5.89 10.13
N ASP A 115 11.07 -5.45 9.70
CA ASP A 115 10.80 -4.67 8.49
C ASP A 115 11.00 -3.14 8.67
N SER A 116 11.60 -2.73 9.79
CA SER A 116 12.00 -1.34 10.08
C SER A 116 10.87 -0.37 10.40
N HIS A 117 9.71 -0.83 10.87
CA HIS A 117 8.61 0.05 11.32
C HIS A 117 8.52 0.10 12.85
N PRO A 118 8.31 1.29 13.44
CA PRO A 118 8.03 1.41 14.86
C PRO A 118 6.63 0.92 15.18
N VAL A 119 6.51 0.27 16.32
CA VAL A 119 5.30 -0.33 16.84
C VAL A 119 5.24 0.06 18.30
N SER A 120 4.12 0.66 18.71
CA SER A 120 3.92 1.01 20.11
C SER A 120 2.53 0.59 20.56
N GLY A 121 2.42 0.28 21.84
CA GLY A 121 1.17 -0.11 22.46
C GLY A 121 1.31 -0.14 23.97
N ALA A 122 0.18 -0.32 24.62
CA ALA A 122 0.12 -0.51 26.05
C ALA A 122 -1.08 -1.35 26.43
N TYR A 123 -0.93 -2.08 27.52
CA TYR A 123 -2.02 -2.80 28.17
C TYR A 123 -1.82 -2.78 29.69
N THR A 124 -2.84 -3.21 30.41
CA THR A 124 -2.79 -3.26 31.88
C THR A 124 -2.99 -4.67 32.41
N PHE A 125 -2.41 -4.98 33.56
CA PHE A 125 -2.72 -6.14 34.38
C PHE A 125 -2.80 -5.70 35.85
N SER A 126 -3.40 -6.49 36.74
CA SER A 126 -3.52 -6.15 38.16
C SER A 126 -2.92 -7.24 39.05
N VAL A 127 -2.25 -6.84 40.13
CA VAL A 127 -1.79 -7.73 41.20
C VAL A 127 -2.76 -7.61 42.37
N GLY A 128 -3.29 -8.74 42.85
CA GLY A 128 -4.28 -8.81 43.93
C GLY A 128 -5.67 -8.34 43.50
N ALA A 129 -5.84 -7.03 43.29
CA ALA A 129 -7.10 -6.43 42.86
C ALA A 129 -6.88 -5.21 41.93
N PRO A 130 -7.82 -4.94 40.99
CA PRO A 130 -7.78 -3.72 40.18
C PRO A 130 -7.81 -2.45 41.03
N SER A 131 -7.05 -1.43 40.64
CA SER A 131 -6.99 -0.11 41.28
C SER A 131 -7.07 1.00 40.23
N GLU A 132 -7.40 2.23 40.67
CA GLU A 132 -7.23 3.39 39.78
C GLU A 132 -5.75 3.58 39.41
N THR A 133 -5.50 4.03 38.18
CA THR A 133 -4.18 4.35 37.66
C THR A 133 -4.12 5.79 37.17
N SER A 134 -3.03 6.50 37.50
CA SER A 134 -2.76 7.85 36.99
C SER A 134 -1.92 7.85 35.71
N VAL A 135 -1.64 6.68 35.14
CA VAL A 135 -0.79 6.53 33.94
C VAL A 135 -1.57 6.97 32.70
N THR A 136 -1.17 8.10 32.12
CA THR A 136 -1.64 8.50 30.80
C THR A 136 -0.69 7.97 29.73
N VAL A 137 -1.08 6.86 29.07
CA VAL A 137 -0.40 6.43 27.84
C VAL A 137 -0.85 7.35 26.72
N SER A 138 -0.03 8.35 26.41
CA SER A 138 -0.30 9.24 25.28
C SER A 138 -0.12 8.44 23.98
N GLY A 139 -1.19 8.25 23.20
CA GLY A 139 -1.17 7.52 21.91
C GLY A 139 -0.33 8.17 20.79
N GLN A 140 0.54 9.12 21.12
CA GLN A 140 1.56 9.69 20.23
C GLN A 140 2.92 9.06 20.55
N GLY A 141 3.01 7.74 20.41
CA GLY A 141 4.28 7.00 20.39
C GLY A 141 4.88 6.93 18.99
N ALA A 142 6.11 6.41 18.87
CA ALA A 142 6.83 6.24 17.61
C ALA A 142 5.98 5.70 16.46
N GLY A 143 6.26 6.19 15.26
CA GLY A 143 5.48 5.90 14.05
C GLY A 143 4.26 6.79 13.84
N GLY A 144 3.72 7.38 14.91
CA GLY A 144 2.53 8.22 14.88
C GLY A 144 2.80 9.73 14.76
N GLY A 145 1.71 10.51 14.78
CA GLY A 145 1.76 11.97 14.86
C GLY A 145 2.29 12.68 13.61
N PHE A 146 2.74 13.93 13.80
CA PHE A 146 3.21 14.78 12.69
C PHE A 146 4.46 14.22 12.02
N VAL A 147 5.43 13.71 12.79
CA VAL A 147 6.66 13.11 12.26
C VAL A 147 6.35 11.84 11.48
N GLY A 148 5.47 10.96 11.99
CA GLY A 148 4.99 9.80 11.25
C GLY A 148 4.35 10.16 9.91
N GLY A 149 3.47 11.16 9.90
CA GLY A 149 2.87 11.68 8.67
C GLY A 149 3.90 12.23 7.68
N LEU A 150 4.87 13.02 8.16
CA LEU A 150 5.93 13.59 7.33
C LEU A 150 6.88 12.51 6.76
N TYR A 151 7.22 11.50 7.58
CA TYR A 151 8.00 10.35 7.16
C TYR A 151 7.25 9.54 6.08
N GLY A 152 5.95 9.31 6.27
CA GLY A 152 5.08 8.68 5.26
C GLY A 152 5.07 9.45 3.93
N VAL A 153 4.90 10.77 3.96
CA VAL A 153 4.98 11.62 2.75
C VAL A 153 6.34 11.49 2.07
N GLY A 154 7.44 11.57 2.84
CA GLY A 154 8.80 11.40 2.33
C GLY A 154 8.99 10.04 1.64
N ARG A 155 8.45 8.97 2.22
CA ARG A 155 8.46 7.61 1.66
C ARG A 155 7.77 7.58 0.29
N TYR A 156 6.57 8.14 0.15
CA TYR A 156 5.87 8.19 -1.15
C TYR A 156 6.57 9.08 -2.18
N VAL A 157 7.13 10.23 -1.76
CA VAL A 157 7.94 11.08 -2.63
C VAL A 157 9.18 10.31 -3.12
N SER A 158 9.78 9.45 -2.29
CA SER A 158 10.91 8.60 -2.70
C SER A 158 10.52 7.60 -3.78
N TYR A 159 9.39 6.87 -3.64
CA TYR A 159 8.91 5.96 -4.68
C TYR A 159 8.55 6.69 -5.98
N ALA A 160 7.91 7.85 -5.89
CA ALA A 160 7.58 8.66 -7.06
C ALA A 160 8.85 9.17 -7.76
N GLY A 161 9.84 9.66 -6.99
CA GLY A 161 11.13 10.09 -7.51
C GLY A 161 11.89 8.96 -8.20
N PHE A 162 11.89 7.76 -7.61
CA PHE A 162 12.46 6.55 -8.20
C PHE A 162 11.78 6.17 -9.52
N ALA A 163 10.45 6.13 -9.55
CA ALA A 163 9.71 5.83 -10.77
C ALA A 163 10.02 6.83 -11.88
N VAL A 164 10.01 8.13 -11.58
CA VAL A 164 10.35 9.19 -12.54
C VAL A 164 11.78 9.08 -13.05
N LEU A 165 12.74 8.85 -12.15
CA LEU A 165 14.16 8.71 -12.48
C LEU A 165 14.40 7.50 -13.38
N VAL A 166 14.08 6.30 -12.89
CA VAL A 166 14.40 5.03 -13.58
C VAL A 166 13.53 4.86 -14.82
N GLY A 167 12.23 5.09 -14.71
CA GLY A 167 11.31 4.98 -15.85
C GLY A 167 11.55 6.02 -16.92
N GLY A 168 11.87 7.27 -16.53
CA GLY A 168 12.21 8.32 -17.48
C GLY A 168 13.53 8.05 -18.21
N ALA A 169 14.56 7.60 -17.50
CA ALA A 169 15.84 7.19 -18.11
C ALA A 169 15.67 5.99 -19.03
N ALA A 170 14.93 4.96 -18.61
CA ALA A 170 14.63 3.78 -19.42
C ALA A 170 13.82 4.15 -20.68
N PHE A 171 12.87 5.08 -20.57
CA PHE A 171 12.12 5.58 -21.73
C PHE A 171 13.03 6.28 -22.75
N VAL A 172 13.95 7.13 -22.30
CA VAL A 172 14.92 7.78 -23.21
C VAL A 172 15.83 6.73 -23.86
N LEU A 173 16.48 5.86 -23.07
CA LEU A 173 17.45 4.89 -23.57
C LEU A 173 16.83 3.83 -24.50
N ALA A 174 15.68 3.24 -24.11
CA ALA A 174 15.10 2.11 -24.83
C ALA A 174 14.07 2.54 -25.90
N CYS A 175 13.33 3.62 -25.67
CA CYS A 175 12.16 3.97 -26.49
C CYS A 175 12.42 5.19 -27.37
N TRP A 176 13.05 6.24 -26.83
CA TRP A 176 13.23 7.51 -27.53
C TRP A 176 14.61 8.14 -27.28
N PRO A 177 15.70 7.62 -27.90
CA PRO A 177 17.06 8.12 -27.66
C PRO A 177 17.22 9.61 -27.96
N ARG A 178 16.59 10.11 -29.05
CA ARG A 178 16.55 11.54 -29.39
C ARG A 178 15.91 12.43 -28.31
N GLY A 179 15.17 11.84 -27.37
CA GLY A 179 14.63 12.53 -26.20
C GLY A 179 15.71 13.04 -25.24
N SER A 180 16.95 12.55 -25.33
CA SER A 180 18.10 13.05 -24.56
C SER A 180 18.30 14.56 -24.71
N GLY A 181 18.07 15.11 -25.91
CA GLY A 181 18.22 16.55 -26.18
C GLY A 181 17.01 17.40 -25.79
N VAL A 182 15.92 16.80 -25.34
CA VAL A 182 14.67 17.52 -25.04
C VAL A 182 14.69 18.00 -23.59
N ARG A 183 14.92 19.31 -23.38
CA ARG A 183 15.02 19.95 -22.05
C ARG A 183 13.90 19.61 -21.07
N VAL A 184 12.67 19.42 -21.56
CA VAL A 184 11.52 19.08 -20.72
C VAL A 184 11.65 17.66 -20.17
N VAL A 185 12.15 16.71 -20.97
CA VAL A 185 12.41 15.33 -20.55
C VAL A 185 13.62 15.29 -19.61
N GLN A 186 14.67 16.04 -19.90
CA GLN A 186 15.82 16.21 -19.01
C GLN A 186 15.39 16.69 -17.61
N ARG A 187 14.63 17.79 -17.55
CA ARG A 187 14.10 18.35 -16.30
C ARG A 187 13.21 17.37 -15.56
N PHE A 188 12.43 16.56 -16.28
CA PHE A 188 11.59 15.54 -15.68
C PHE A 188 12.43 14.47 -14.97
N VAL A 189 13.42 13.88 -15.64
CA VAL A 189 14.31 12.88 -15.03
C VAL A 189 15.12 13.48 -13.87
N VAL A 190 15.69 14.67 -14.06
CA VAL A 190 16.43 15.39 -12.99
C VAL A 190 15.52 15.71 -11.80
N SER A 191 14.24 16.06 -12.02
CA SER A 191 13.30 16.28 -10.92
C SER A 191 13.02 15.01 -10.13
N GLY A 192 12.99 13.84 -10.79
CA GLY A 192 12.89 12.54 -10.12
C GLY A 192 14.10 12.27 -9.23
N TRP A 193 15.30 12.50 -9.75
CA TRP A 193 16.55 12.38 -8.98
C TRP A 193 16.59 13.35 -7.78
N LEU A 194 16.31 14.64 -8.00
CA LEU A 194 16.28 15.64 -6.92
C LEU A 194 15.25 15.28 -5.84
N SER A 195 14.05 14.86 -6.25
CA SER A 195 12.98 14.49 -5.31
C SER A 195 13.37 13.25 -4.50
N LEU A 196 13.96 12.24 -5.14
CA LEU A 196 14.42 11.03 -4.47
C LEU A 196 15.57 11.32 -3.50
N THR A 197 16.54 12.15 -3.89
CA THR A 197 17.65 12.57 -3.01
C THR A 197 17.15 13.36 -1.82
N ALA A 198 16.31 14.38 -2.05
CA ALA A 198 15.75 15.20 -0.97
C ALA A 198 14.89 14.36 -0.01
N ALA A 199 14.05 13.48 -0.54
CA ALA A 199 13.25 12.57 0.27
C ALA A 199 14.13 11.60 1.08
N THR A 200 15.20 11.06 0.50
CA THR A 200 16.11 10.14 1.21
C THR A 200 16.83 10.85 2.35
N LEU A 201 17.29 12.09 2.14
CA LEU A 201 17.88 12.90 3.20
C LEU A 201 16.87 13.20 4.31
N LEU A 202 15.65 13.59 3.94
CA LEU A 202 14.57 13.84 4.91
C LEU A 202 14.25 12.58 5.73
N LEU A 203 14.14 11.42 5.08
CA LEU A 203 13.87 10.15 5.75
C LEU A 203 15.00 9.76 6.71
N LEU A 204 16.26 9.97 6.32
CA LEU A 204 17.42 9.69 7.17
C LEU A 204 17.40 10.58 8.43
N LEU A 205 17.15 11.87 8.25
CA LEU A 205 17.08 12.85 9.35
C LEU A 205 15.90 12.60 10.29
N LEU A 206 14.73 12.24 9.76
CA LEU A 206 13.54 11.97 10.56
C LEU A 206 13.57 10.59 11.22
N ARG A 207 14.50 9.70 10.85
CA ARG A 207 14.45 8.29 11.23
C ARG A 207 14.48 8.07 12.74
N GLY A 208 15.39 8.74 13.45
CA GLY A 208 15.50 8.61 14.92
C GLY A 208 14.25 9.11 15.64
N SER A 209 13.74 10.26 15.20
CA SER A 209 12.46 10.79 15.70
C SER A 209 11.28 9.86 15.40
N TYR A 210 11.24 9.31 14.19
CA TYR A 210 10.19 8.41 13.71
C TYR A 210 10.13 7.11 14.54
N THR A 211 11.28 6.54 14.92
CA THR A 211 11.34 5.32 15.74
C THR A 211 11.35 5.58 17.25
N GLY A 212 11.60 6.83 17.67
CA GLY A 212 11.75 7.24 19.06
C GLY A 212 10.63 8.18 19.52
N SER A 213 10.98 9.44 19.80
CA SER A 213 10.10 10.35 20.54
C SER A 213 8.97 10.98 19.72
N GLY A 214 9.03 10.91 18.39
CA GLY A 214 8.10 11.61 17.49
C GLY A 214 8.29 13.13 17.43
N LYS A 215 9.33 13.71 18.06
CA LYS A 215 9.60 15.15 18.07
C LYS A 215 10.48 15.59 16.91
N VAL A 216 10.08 16.66 16.22
CA VAL A 216 10.86 17.22 15.10
C VAL A 216 12.24 17.73 15.54
N ALA A 217 12.40 18.13 16.81
CA ALA A 217 13.66 18.64 17.35
C ALA A 217 14.80 17.60 17.33
N ASP A 218 14.47 16.31 17.38
CA ASP A 218 15.43 15.21 17.40
C ASP A 218 16.27 15.13 16.11
N VAL A 219 15.85 15.79 15.03
CA VAL A 219 16.62 15.89 13.78
C VAL A 219 17.98 16.57 13.99
N PHE A 220 18.12 17.39 15.03
CA PHE A 220 19.36 18.08 15.37
C PHE A 220 20.23 17.29 16.35
N ASP A 221 19.78 16.13 16.83
CA ASP A 221 20.53 15.26 17.71
C ASP A 221 21.49 14.37 16.91
N LEU A 222 22.78 14.69 16.98
CA LEU A 222 23.82 13.95 16.28
C LEU A 222 24.07 12.56 16.89
N GLY A 223 23.73 12.36 18.17
CA GLY A 223 23.80 11.04 18.82
C GLY A 223 22.77 10.10 18.22
N LEU A 224 21.51 10.55 18.17
CA LEU A 224 20.42 9.78 17.56
C LEU A 224 20.67 9.49 16.07
N LEU A 225 21.26 10.44 15.34
CA LEU A 225 21.67 10.19 13.95
C LEU A 225 22.76 9.12 13.86
N GLY A 226 23.72 9.11 14.78
CA GLY A 226 24.74 8.07 14.91
C GLY A 226 24.12 6.68 15.12
N ASP A 227 23.15 6.58 16.02
CA ASP A 227 22.43 5.32 16.29
C ASP A 227 21.66 4.84 15.05
N VAL A 228 20.98 5.75 14.36
CA VAL A 228 20.28 5.44 13.10
C VAL A 228 21.23 4.84 12.07
N LEU A 229 22.45 5.36 11.92
CA LEU A 229 23.41 4.87 10.93
C LEU A 229 23.89 3.43 11.20
N GLN A 230 23.84 2.98 12.46
CA GLN A 230 24.14 1.60 12.84
C GLN A 230 22.96 0.65 12.57
N THR A 231 21.77 1.18 12.34
CA THR A 231 20.60 0.36 12.00
C THR A 231 20.63 -0.08 10.54
N LYS A 232 19.99 -1.23 10.28
CA LYS A 232 19.73 -1.75 8.92
C LYS A 232 19.05 -0.72 8.01
N ALA A 233 18.07 0.01 8.54
CA ALA A 233 17.33 1.03 7.80
C ALA A 233 18.21 2.25 7.47
N GLY A 234 19.02 2.72 8.42
CA GLY A 234 19.98 3.80 8.18
C GLY A 234 21.02 3.43 7.13
N ALA A 235 21.60 2.23 7.24
CA ALA A 235 22.53 1.71 6.24
C ALA A 235 21.92 1.64 4.82
N ALA A 236 20.65 1.23 4.70
CA ALA A 236 19.93 1.22 3.43
C ALA A 236 19.72 2.64 2.85
N LEU A 237 19.38 3.62 3.68
CA LEU A 237 19.22 5.02 3.26
C LEU A 237 20.56 5.64 2.82
N VAL A 238 21.65 5.38 3.54
CA VAL A 238 23.00 5.84 3.15
C VAL A 238 23.45 5.18 1.85
N SER A 239 23.24 3.86 1.71
CA SER A 239 23.52 3.14 0.47
C SER A 239 22.76 3.74 -0.72
N ARG A 240 21.50 4.14 -0.50
CA ARG A 240 20.68 4.84 -1.51
C ARG A 240 21.29 6.18 -1.89
N LEU A 241 21.80 6.97 -0.94
CA LEU A 241 22.48 8.24 -1.24
C LEU A 241 23.76 8.04 -2.08
N LEU A 242 24.55 7.01 -1.78
CA LEU A 242 25.74 6.66 -2.58
C LEU A 242 25.35 6.25 -4.01
N LEU A 243 24.31 5.43 -4.15
CA LEU A 243 23.78 5.04 -5.45
C LEU A 243 23.17 6.23 -6.22
N LEU A 244 22.58 7.20 -5.53
CA LEU A 244 22.08 8.44 -6.15
C LEU A 244 23.22 9.35 -6.62
N ALA A 245 24.34 9.39 -5.90
CA ALA A 245 25.55 10.08 -6.37
C ALA A 245 26.08 9.43 -7.66
N ALA A 246 26.12 8.08 -7.72
CA ALA A 246 26.44 7.38 -8.95
C ALA A 246 25.42 7.69 -10.06
N ALA A 247 24.12 7.65 -9.77
CA ALA A 247 23.06 7.99 -10.73
C ALA A 247 23.21 9.41 -11.30
N ALA A 248 23.68 10.38 -10.51
CA ALA A 248 23.94 11.74 -10.98
C ALA A 248 24.99 11.77 -12.11
N LEU A 249 26.03 10.94 -12.03
CA LEU A 249 27.03 10.79 -13.10
C LEU A 249 26.40 10.24 -14.38
N PHE A 250 25.56 9.20 -14.26
CA PHE A 250 24.83 8.65 -15.41
C PHE A 250 23.89 9.68 -16.05
N ILE A 251 23.17 10.47 -15.25
CA ILE A 251 22.29 11.55 -15.74
C ILE A 251 23.10 12.62 -16.47
N ALA A 252 24.24 13.03 -15.91
CA ALA A 252 25.13 14.03 -16.52
C ALA A 252 25.69 13.54 -17.87
N VAL A 253 26.06 12.27 -17.97
CA VAL A 253 26.52 11.66 -19.23
C VAL A 253 25.36 11.56 -20.23
N LEU A 254 24.20 11.06 -19.81
CA LEU A 254 23.00 10.86 -20.63
C LEU A 254 22.46 12.15 -21.25
N PHE A 255 22.52 13.28 -20.53
CA PHE A 255 21.96 14.55 -21.00
C PHE A 255 23.00 15.63 -21.35
N GLY A 256 24.29 15.38 -21.09
CA GLY A 256 25.38 16.32 -21.38
C GLY A 256 26.26 15.89 -22.55
N ALA A 257 26.90 14.72 -22.42
CA ALA A 257 27.89 14.23 -23.38
C ALA A 257 27.25 13.43 -24.54
N TYR A 258 26.09 12.83 -24.31
CA TYR A 258 25.44 11.89 -25.24
C TYR A 258 25.11 12.51 -26.61
N ASP A 259 24.59 13.73 -26.65
CA ASP A 259 24.20 14.39 -27.91
C ASP A 259 25.39 14.92 -28.73
N LYS A 260 26.58 15.02 -28.12
CA LYS A 260 27.77 15.62 -28.74
C LYS A 260 28.71 14.61 -29.42
N ARG A 261 28.40 13.32 -29.37
CA ARG A 261 29.27 12.20 -29.82
C ARG A 261 28.94 11.72 -31.23
N GLU A 262 29.88 11.05 -31.89
CA GLU A 262 29.64 10.37 -33.18
C GLU A 262 28.79 9.10 -33.01
N ASP A 263 28.19 8.59 -34.09
CA ASP A 263 27.14 7.56 -34.01
C ASP A 263 27.63 6.19 -33.50
N GLU A 264 28.90 5.81 -33.74
CA GLU A 264 29.49 4.59 -33.17
C GLU A 264 29.76 4.74 -31.67
N GLU A 265 30.38 5.85 -31.23
CA GLU A 265 30.60 6.17 -29.82
C GLU A 265 29.27 6.26 -29.04
N LYS A 266 28.21 6.77 -29.68
CA LYS A 266 26.86 6.80 -29.08
C LYS A 266 26.34 5.40 -28.78
N ARG A 267 26.58 4.42 -29.64
CA ARG A 267 26.06 3.05 -29.43
C ARG A 267 26.71 2.39 -28.22
N ASP A 268 28.03 2.48 -28.12
CA ASP A 268 28.78 1.89 -27.01
C ASP A 268 28.49 2.62 -25.70
N LEU A 269 28.34 3.94 -25.75
CA LEU A 269 27.90 4.74 -24.60
C LEU A 269 26.47 4.39 -24.18
N THR A 270 25.56 4.16 -25.14
CA THR A 270 24.18 3.74 -24.84
C THR A 270 24.17 2.38 -24.15
N PHE A 271 25.00 1.45 -24.62
CA PHE A 271 25.14 0.13 -24.00
C PHE A 271 25.70 0.24 -22.58
N GLY A 272 26.78 1.01 -22.38
CA GLY A 272 27.36 1.25 -21.05
C GLY A 272 26.39 1.96 -20.08
N LEU A 273 25.65 2.98 -20.56
CA LEU A 273 24.59 3.65 -19.79
C LEU A 273 23.43 2.71 -19.47
N ALA A 274 23.05 1.83 -20.39
CA ALA A 274 21.97 0.87 -20.16
C ALA A 274 22.36 -0.20 -19.13
N VAL A 275 23.55 -0.79 -19.25
CA VAL A 275 24.05 -1.80 -18.30
C VAL A 275 24.31 -1.17 -16.94
N GLY A 276 25.13 -0.10 -16.89
CA GLY A 276 25.45 0.58 -15.63
C GLY A 276 24.22 1.21 -14.97
N GLY A 277 23.34 1.83 -15.76
CA GLY A 277 22.07 2.37 -15.26
C GLY A 277 21.14 1.29 -14.72
N SER A 278 21.10 0.10 -15.32
CA SER A 278 20.32 -1.03 -14.81
C SER A 278 20.86 -1.53 -13.48
N VAL A 279 22.19 -1.63 -13.33
CA VAL A 279 22.83 -2.00 -12.06
C VAL A 279 22.49 -0.99 -10.96
N VAL A 280 22.59 0.31 -11.26
CA VAL A 280 22.22 1.36 -10.30
C VAL A 280 20.73 1.31 -9.96
N ALA A 281 19.85 1.11 -10.94
CA ALA A 281 18.41 0.99 -10.70
C ALA A 281 18.08 -0.22 -9.81
N VAL A 282 18.68 -1.38 -10.07
CA VAL A 282 18.56 -2.59 -9.24
C VAL A 282 19.08 -2.34 -7.83
N GLY A 283 20.25 -1.70 -7.69
CA GLY A 283 20.80 -1.32 -6.39
C GLY A 283 19.87 -0.39 -5.61
N LEU A 284 19.30 0.62 -6.28
CA LEU A 284 18.33 1.53 -5.66
C LEU A 284 17.08 0.77 -5.20
N ALA A 285 16.50 -0.08 -6.04
CA ALA A 285 15.36 -0.93 -5.69
C ALA A 285 15.69 -1.86 -4.50
N ALA A 286 16.88 -2.46 -4.48
CA ALA A 286 17.34 -3.34 -3.42
C ALA A 286 17.41 -2.65 -2.06
N THR A 287 17.62 -1.33 -2.00
CA THR A 287 17.61 -0.60 -0.72
C THR A 287 16.26 -0.68 0.01
N TRP A 288 15.13 -0.72 -0.71
CA TRP A 288 13.81 -0.98 -0.10
C TRP A 288 13.66 -2.45 0.24
N ALA A 289 13.96 -3.36 -0.70
CA ALA A 289 13.81 -4.80 -0.48
C ALA A 289 14.61 -5.30 0.73
N MET A 290 15.78 -4.72 0.99
CA MET A 290 16.60 -5.02 2.17
C MET A 290 16.05 -4.42 3.47
N SER A 291 15.39 -3.27 3.44
CA SER A 291 14.93 -2.58 4.66
C SER A 291 13.49 -2.92 5.07
N GLU A 292 12.72 -3.59 4.19
CA GLU A 292 11.27 -3.80 4.36
C GLU A 292 10.88 -5.29 4.35
N HIS A 293 9.57 -5.57 4.27
CA HIS A 293 8.89 -6.87 4.27
C HIS A 293 9.52 -7.97 3.40
N ALA A 294 10.18 -7.60 2.31
CA ALA A 294 10.83 -8.58 1.45
C ALA A 294 12.02 -9.28 2.14
N SER A 295 12.64 -8.63 3.11
CA SER A 295 13.82 -9.14 3.84
C SER A 295 13.52 -9.99 5.08
N VAL A 296 12.24 -10.15 5.43
CA VAL A 296 11.79 -10.84 6.65
C VAL A 296 10.73 -11.90 6.33
N GLY A 297 10.62 -12.96 7.14
CA GLY A 297 9.62 -14.01 6.98
C GLY A 297 9.97 -15.12 5.96
N LEU A 298 8.97 -15.89 5.55
CA LEU A 298 9.13 -17.07 4.68
C LEU A 298 9.86 -16.74 3.37
N GLN A 299 10.89 -17.52 3.01
CA GLN A 299 11.60 -17.39 1.73
C GLN A 299 12.17 -15.97 1.46
N ALA A 300 12.69 -15.28 2.49
CA ALA A 300 13.27 -13.94 2.34
C ALA A 300 14.32 -13.85 1.21
N GLY A 301 15.12 -14.91 1.00
CA GLY A 301 16.10 -14.99 -0.09
C GLY A 301 15.50 -14.90 -1.50
N LEU A 302 14.26 -15.38 -1.71
CA LEU A 302 13.54 -15.24 -2.98
C LEU A 302 12.66 -13.98 -3.03
N ALA A 303 12.09 -13.60 -1.89
CA ALA A 303 11.21 -12.44 -1.79
C ALA A 303 11.93 -11.12 -2.12
N MET A 304 13.19 -10.96 -1.70
CA MET A 304 13.99 -9.77 -2.01
C MET A 304 14.19 -9.55 -3.53
N PRO A 305 14.71 -10.52 -4.31
CA PRO A 305 14.78 -10.38 -5.77
C PRO A 305 13.42 -10.14 -6.42
N VAL A 306 12.36 -10.81 -5.96
CA VAL A 306 11.01 -10.62 -6.48
C VAL A 306 10.52 -9.20 -6.27
N ASP A 307 10.78 -8.61 -5.11
CA ASP A 307 10.42 -7.22 -4.80
C ASP A 307 11.23 -6.22 -5.64
N VAL A 308 12.53 -6.46 -5.82
CA VAL A 308 13.37 -5.67 -6.73
C VAL A 308 12.80 -5.68 -8.15
N VAL A 309 12.44 -6.86 -8.68
CA VAL A 309 11.82 -6.97 -10.00
C VAL A 309 10.47 -6.24 -10.03
N HIS A 310 9.66 -6.33 -8.97
CA HIS A 310 8.39 -5.62 -8.85
C HIS A 310 8.60 -4.10 -8.94
N LEU A 311 9.52 -3.53 -8.15
CA LEU A 311 9.81 -2.09 -8.12
C LEU A 311 10.37 -1.59 -9.46
N ILE A 312 11.26 -2.35 -10.11
CA ILE A 312 11.77 -2.00 -11.44
C ILE A 312 10.65 -2.05 -12.48
N ALA A 313 9.76 -3.03 -12.41
CA ALA A 313 8.60 -3.13 -13.29
C ALA A 313 7.64 -1.95 -13.09
N VAL A 314 7.35 -1.55 -11.84
CA VAL A 314 6.54 -0.35 -11.54
C VAL A 314 7.23 0.89 -12.12
N ALA A 315 8.52 1.08 -11.85
CA ALA A 315 9.26 2.26 -12.28
C ALA A 315 9.32 2.38 -13.81
N THR A 316 9.66 1.30 -14.51
CA THR A 316 9.72 1.28 -15.99
C THR A 316 8.37 1.52 -16.64
N TRP A 317 7.30 0.92 -16.09
CA TRP A 317 5.95 1.08 -16.61
C TRP A 317 5.37 2.48 -16.31
N LEU A 318 5.23 2.83 -15.04
CA LEU A 318 4.57 4.06 -14.60
C LEU A 318 5.44 5.30 -14.87
N GLY A 319 6.74 5.21 -14.60
CA GLY A 319 7.71 6.26 -14.88
C GLY A 319 7.89 6.51 -16.38
N GLY A 320 7.91 5.44 -17.18
CA GLY A 320 7.94 5.58 -18.64
C GLY A 320 6.63 6.15 -19.20
N LEU A 321 5.47 5.79 -18.63
CA LEU A 321 4.16 6.33 -19.03
C LEU A 321 4.07 7.83 -18.75
N THR A 322 4.55 8.25 -17.58
CA THR A 322 4.59 9.67 -17.19
C THR A 322 5.61 10.44 -18.03
N ALA A 323 6.78 9.86 -18.35
CA ALA A 323 7.73 10.45 -19.29
C ALA A 323 7.12 10.63 -20.70
N LEU A 324 6.41 9.62 -21.20
CA LEU A 324 5.69 9.68 -22.47
C LEU A 324 4.62 10.78 -22.45
N LEU A 325 3.84 10.91 -21.37
CA LEU A 325 2.87 12.00 -21.21
C LEU A 325 3.55 13.37 -21.23
N VAL A 326 4.64 13.54 -20.48
CA VAL A 326 5.40 14.79 -20.46
C VAL A 326 5.94 15.12 -21.85
N ALA A 327 6.49 14.14 -22.56
CA ALA A 327 6.96 14.29 -23.93
C ALA A 327 5.82 14.67 -24.90
N LEU A 328 4.66 14.03 -24.79
CA LEU A 328 3.51 14.30 -25.66
C LEU A 328 2.89 15.69 -25.40
N TYR A 329 2.79 16.13 -24.14
CA TYR A 329 2.09 17.37 -23.78
C TYR A 329 2.99 18.60 -23.69
N ARG A 330 4.27 18.41 -23.35
CA ARG A 330 5.22 19.50 -23.14
C ARG A 330 6.44 19.42 -24.06
N GLY A 331 6.60 18.36 -24.85
CA GLY A 331 7.62 18.29 -25.90
C GLY A 331 7.44 19.37 -26.97
N PRO A 332 8.54 19.94 -27.49
CA PRO A 332 8.47 20.93 -28.55
C PRO A 332 8.08 20.29 -29.89
N ALA A 333 7.47 21.08 -30.77
CA ALA A 333 6.81 20.57 -31.99
C ALA A 333 7.79 20.09 -33.07
N ASP A 334 9.05 20.55 -33.00
CA ASP A 334 10.17 20.22 -33.89
C ASP A 334 10.76 18.83 -33.61
N THR A 335 10.64 18.33 -32.38
CA THR A 335 11.11 17.00 -31.96
C THR A 335 9.92 16.15 -31.45
N PRO A 336 8.97 15.81 -32.33
CA PRO A 336 7.81 15.04 -31.92
C PRO A 336 8.19 13.60 -31.56
N VAL A 337 7.51 13.03 -30.56
CA VAL A 337 7.62 11.60 -30.25
C VAL A 337 7.21 10.79 -31.48
N PRO A 338 8.08 9.91 -32.02
CA PRO A 338 7.76 9.09 -33.18
C PRO A 338 6.86 7.90 -32.77
N ALA A 339 6.05 7.40 -33.71
CA ALA A 339 5.20 6.22 -33.47
C ALA A 339 6.01 4.98 -33.04
N LEU A 340 7.23 4.84 -33.56
CA LEU A 340 8.15 3.76 -33.16
C LEU A 340 8.48 3.82 -31.66
N ALA A 341 8.70 5.01 -31.09
CA ALA A 341 8.97 5.16 -29.65
C ALA A 341 7.77 4.72 -28.81
N VAL A 342 6.55 5.05 -29.25
CA VAL A 342 5.31 4.61 -28.60
C VAL A 342 5.17 3.08 -28.66
N SER A 343 5.47 2.48 -29.82
CA SER A 343 5.40 1.02 -30.00
C SER A 343 6.42 0.28 -29.13
N ARG A 344 7.65 0.81 -29.01
CA ARG A 344 8.71 0.26 -28.14
C ARG A 344 8.30 0.36 -26.68
N PHE A 345 7.80 1.53 -26.26
CA PHE A 345 7.30 1.72 -24.91
C PHE A 345 6.14 0.78 -24.61
N SER A 346 5.21 0.55 -25.55
CA SER A 346 4.11 -0.39 -25.36
C SER A 346 4.60 -1.83 -25.12
N ARG A 347 5.71 -2.27 -25.73
CA ARG A 347 6.30 -3.60 -25.47
C ARG A 347 6.95 -3.67 -24.09
N VAL A 348 7.70 -2.63 -23.72
CA VAL A 348 8.30 -2.49 -22.38
C VAL A 348 7.21 -2.51 -21.32
N ALA A 349 6.19 -1.66 -21.48
CA ALA A 349 5.03 -1.58 -20.59
C ALA A 349 4.31 -2.94 -20.45
N PHE A 350 4.14 -3.68 -21.53
CA PHE A 350 3.54 -5.02 -21.49
C PHE A 350 4.39 -6.02 -20.70
N GLY A 351 5.71 -6.05 -20.96
CA GLY A 351 6.64 -6.88 -20.19
C GLY A 351 6.65 -6.53 -18.69
N SER A 352 6.64 -5.24 -18.37
CA SER A 352 6.54 -4.76 -16.99
C SER A 352 5.23 -5.21 -16.34
N VAL A 353 4.08 -5.12 -17.02
CA VAL A 353 2.80 -5.59 -16.48
C VAL A 353 2.80 -7.10 -16.23
N ILE A 354 3.39 -7.91 -17.12
CA ILE A 354 3.56 -9.35 -16.86
C ILE A 354 4.39 -9.57 -15.60
N ALA A 355 5.54 -8.89 -15.48
CA ALA A 355 6.39 -8.99 -14.31
C ALA A 355 5.62 -8.59 -13.04
N LEU A 356 4.83 -7.51 -13.06
CA LEU A 356 3.99 -7.07 -11.94
C LEU A 356 2.94 -8.10 -11.54
N VAL A 357 2.29 -8.77 -12.51
CA VAL A 357 1.32 -9.83 -12.23
C VAL A 357 2.00 -11.03 -11.58
N VAL A 358 3.11 -11.51 -12.13
CA VAL A 358 3.84 -12.67 -11.61
C VAL A 358 4.38 -12.39 -10.20
N THR A 359 5.12 -11.29 -10.04
CA THR A 359 5.69 -10.90 -8.75
C THR A 359 4.61 -10.55 -7.73
N GLY A 360 3.56 -9.84 -8.12
CA GLY A 360 2.44 -9.49 -7.26
C GLY A 360 1.64 -10.71 -6.80
N THR A 361 1.47 -11.73 -7.64
CA THR A 361 0.82 -13.00 -7.25
C THR A 361 1.64 -13.72 -6.19
N TYR A 362 2.96 -13.85 -6.39
CA TYR A 362 3.84 -14.43 -5.39
C TYR A 362 3.82 -13.67 -4.07
N GLN A 363 3.92 -12.33 -4.11
CA GLN A 363 3.88 -11.50 -2.90
C GLN A 363 2.53 -11.62 -2.16
N SER A 364 1.42 -11.68 -2.90
CA SER A 364 0.08 -11.82 -2.32
C SER A 364 -0.10 -13.18 -1.63
N TRP A 365 0.32 -14.26 -2.28
CA TRP A 365 0.30 -15.61 -1.70
C TRP A 365 1.09 -15.68 -0.39
N ARG A 366 2.29 -15.07 -0.37
CA ARG A 366 3.17 -15.03 0.81
C ARG A 366 2.55 -14.27 1.99
N GLN A 367 1.79 -13.21 1.72
CA GLN A 367 1.20 -12.35 2.76
C GLN A 367 -0.16 -12.86 3.28
N LEU A 368 -0.93 -13.58 2.47
CA LEU A 368 -2.25 -14.09 2.85
C LEU A 368 -2.20 -15.29 3.81
N GLY A 369 -1.31 -16.26 3.57
CA GLY A 369 -1.17 -17.46 4.41
C GLY A 369 -2.30 -18.49 4.27
N SER A 370 -3.57 -18.07 4.19
CA SER A 370 -4.75 -18.95 4.11
C SER A 370 -5.79 -18.44 3.09
N TRP A 371 -6.76 -19.29 2.73
CA TRP A 371 -7.89 -18.91 1.87
C TRP A 371 -8.96 -18.10 2.60
N THR A 372 -9.13 -18.33 3.91
CA THR A 372 -10.05 -17.56 4.76
C THR A 372 -9.56 -16.12 4.91
N ALA A 373 -8.24 -15.93 5.03
CA ALA A 373 -7.63 -14.60 5.07
C ALA A 373 -7.97 -13.78 3.82
N PHE A 374 -8.24 -14.42 2.69
CA PHE A 374 -8.55 -13.73 1.45
C PHE A 374 -9.90 -13.00 1.48
N THR A 375 -10.87 -13.46 2.27
CA THR A 375 -12.21 -12.87 2.37
C THR A 375 -12.47 -12.18 3.71
N ASP A 376 -11.91 -12.71 4.78
CA ASP A 376 -12.29 -12.36 6.15
C ASP A 376 -11.36 -11.31 6.79
N THR A 377 -10.25 -11.00 6.11
CA THR A 377 -9.30 -9.96 6.54
C THR A 377 -9.48 -8.70 5.71
N ARG A 378 -9.16 -7.54 6.30
CA ARG A 378 -9.19 -6.27 5.58
C ARG A 378 -8.17 -6.26 4.44
N TYR A 379 -7.04 -6.91 4.67
CA TYR A 379 -5.99 -7.10 3.66
C TYR A 379 -6.52 -7.85 2.43
N GLY A 380 -7.19 -8.99 2.62
CA GLY A 380 -7.76 -9.80 1.54
C GLY A 380 -8.79 -9.04 0.71
N GLN A 381 -9.67 -8.29 1.37
CA GLN A 381 -10.68 -7.44 0.71
C GLN A 381 -10.04 -6.32 -0.14
N LEU A 382 -9.03 -5.63 0.38
CA LEU A 382 -8.30 -4.61 -0.38
C LEU A 382 -7.52 -5.22 -1.55
N LEU A 383 -6.97 -6.41 -1.38
CA LEU A 383 -6.30 -7.15 -2.43
C LEU A 383 -7.27 -7.55 -3.55
N LEU A 384 -8.49 -8.00 -3.23
CA LEU A 384 -9.55 -8.25 -4.21
C LEU A 384 -9.89 -7.00 -5.04
N VAL A 385 -10.02 -5.85 -4.38
CA VAL A 385 -10.22 -4.56 -5.08
C VAL A 385 -9.04 -4.26 -6.01
N LYS A 386 -7.80 -4.46 -5.55
CA LYS A 386 -6.59 -4.27 -6.36
C LYS A 386 -6.56 -5.19 -7.58
N ILE A 387 -6.89 -6.48 -7.41
CA ILE A 387 -6.98 -7.44 -8.51
C ILE A 387 -8.03 -7.00 -9.55
N GLY A 388 -9.21 -6.57 -9.09
CA GLY A 388 -10.25 -6.02 -9.96
C GLY A 388 -9.78 -4.79 -10.75
N LEU A 389 -9.10 -3.84 -10.10
CA LEU A 389 -8.52 -2.66 -10.75
C LEU A 389 -7.43 -3.00 -11.78
N VAL A 390 -6.57 -3.97 -11.47
CA VAL A 390 -5.58 -4.49 -12.44
C VAL A 390 -6.27 -5.09 -13.65
N ALA A 391 -7.31 -5.90 -13.46
CA ALA A 391 -8.07 -6.49 -14.56
C ALA A 391 -8.72 -5.42 -15.45
N VAL A 392 -9.32 -4.39 -14.85
CA VAL A 392 -9.88 -3.24 -15.58
C VAL A 392 -8.80 -2.49 -16.35
N LEU A 393 -7.64 -2.20 -15.73
CA LEU A 393 -6.51 -1.53 -16.37
C LEU A 393 -6.01 -2.33 -17.59
N VAL A 394 -5.84 -3.64 -17.44
CA VAL A 394 -5.42 -4.54 -18.53
C VAL A 394 -6.46 -4.57 -19.65
N GLY A 395 -7.75 -4.62 -19.31
CA GLY A 395 -8.84 -4.54 -20.27
C GLY A 395 -8.83 -3.23 -21.07
N VAL A 396 -8.75 -2.09 -20.38
CA VAL A 396 -8.66 -0.76 -21.02
C VAL A 396 -7.43 -0.68 -21.93
N ALA A 397 -6.27 -1.15 -21.46
CA ALA A 397 -5.05 -1.17 -22.25
C ALA A 397 -5.16 -2.10 -23.48
N TYR A 398 -5.85 -3.23 -23.38
CA TYR A 398 -6.12 -4.12 -24.51
C TYR A 398 -6.99 -3.44 -25.57
N PHE A 399 -8.11 -2.82 -25.18
CA PHE A 399 -8.99 -2.10 -26.11
C PHE A 399 -8.30 -0.87 -26.72
N SER A 400 -7.53 -0.12 -25.92
CA SER A 400 -6.69 1.02 -26.34
C SER A 400 -5.70 0.61 -27.44
N ARG A 401 -5.01 -0.52 -27.26
CA ARG A 401 -4.08 -1.09 -28.26
C ARG A 401 -4.76 -1.57 -29.53
N ARG A 402 -5.92 -2.22 -29.41
CA ARG A 402 -6.69 -2.70 -30.57
C ARG A 402 -7.23 -1.54 -31.42
N TRP A 403 -7.75 -0.49 -30.78
CA TRP A 403 -8.25 0.68 -31.49
C TRP A 403 -7.13 1.46 -32.19
N THR A 404 -6.00 1.66 -31.50
CA THR A 404 -4.84 2.36 -32.09
C THR A 404 -4.23 1.57 -33.26
N ALA A 405 -4.20 0.24 -33.20
CA ALA A 405 -3.80 -0.62 -34.32
C ALA A 405 -4.73 -0.48 -35.54
N GLN A 406 -6.05 -0.52 -35.32
CA GLN A 406 -7.04 -0.38 -36.40
C GLN A 406 -7.00 1.00 -37.09
N LEU A 407 -6.73 2.08 -36.34
CA LEU A 407 -6.56 3.43 -36.91
C LEU A 407 -5.27 3.58 -37.73
N ALA A 408 -4.19 2.92 -37.30
CA ALA A 408 -2.92 2.91 -38.02
C ALA A 408 -3.02 2.17 -39.37
N GLU A 409 -3.79 1.09 -39.44
CA GLU A 409 -4.05 0.33 -40.67
C GLU A 409 -5.03 1.04 -41.63
N ALA A 410 -6.01 1.80 -41.11
CA ALA A 410 -6.97 2.53 -41.93
C ALA A 410 -6.37 3.74 -42.68
N THR A 411 -5.27 4.31 -42.19
CA THR A 411 -4.63 5.51 -42.76
C THR A 411 -3.93 5.26 -44.12
N PRO A 412 -3.12 4.21 -44.33
CA PRO A 412 -2.53 3.92 -45.65
C PRO A 412 -3.58 3.55 -46.70
N ALA A 413 -4.68 2.89 -46.32
CA ALA A 413 -5.78 2.56 -47.24
C ALA A 413 -6.50 3.81 -47.77
N ALA A 414 -6.73 4.81 -46.92
CA ALA A 414 -7.33 6.09 -47.32
C ALA A 414 -6.39 6.95 -48.18
N ALA A 415 -5.08 6.95 -47.89
CA ALA A 415 -4.08 7.66 -48.70
C ALA A 415 -3.89 7.00 -50.08
N GLY A 416 -3.88 5.67 -50.15
CA GLY A 416 -3.86 4.92 -51.41
C GLY A 416 -5.11 5.14 -52.26
N ALA A 417 -6.29 5.14 -51.64
CA ALA A 417 -7.55 5.42 -52.33
C ALA A 417 -7.65 6.89 -52.82
N ALA A 418 -7.08 7.85 -52.08
CA ALA A 418 -7.02 9.25 -52.50
C ALA A 418 -6.03 9.46 -53.66
N ALA A 419 -4.89 8.75 -53.67
CA ALA A 419 -3.93 8.77 -54.78
C ALA A 419 -4.51 8.13 -56.05
N ALA A 420 -5.23 7.01 -55.92
CA ALA A 420 -5.94 6.36 -57.02
C ALA A 420 -7.01 7.27 -57.65
N ARG A 421 -7.82 7.95 -56.82
CA ARG A 421 -8.81 8.94 -57.30
C ARG A 421 -8.19 10.20 -57.93
N ARG A 422 -6.94 10.53 -57.60
CA ARG A 422 -6.20 11.64 -58.21
C ARG A 422 -5.56 11.24 -59.55
N GLY A 423 -5.16 9.97 -59.70
CA GLY A 423 -4.70 9.38 -60.96
C GLY A 423 -5.81 9.31 -62.02
N GLU A 424 -7.02 8.87 -61.65
CA GLU A 424 -8.17 8.84 -62.56
C GLU A 424 -8.63 10.23 -63.02
N LYS A 425 -8.54 11.24 -62.16
CA LYS A 425 -8.87 12.63 -62.54
C LYS A 425 -7.78 13.34 -63.35
N GLY A 426 -6.55 12.83 -63.34
CA GLY A 426 -5.43 13.35 -64.15
C GLY A 426 -5.42 12.83 -65.59
N ALA A 427 -5.91 11.61 -65.81
CA ALA A 427 -5.95 10.98 -67.13
C ALA A 427 -7.05 11.54 -68.06
N GLY A 428 -8.09 12.18 -67.52
CA GLY A 428 -9.20 12.73 -68.30
C GLY A 428 -8.97 14.09 -68.97
N LYS A 429 -7.79 14.70 -68.84
CA LYS A 429 -7.55 16.08 -69.34
C LYS A 429 -6.29 16.27 -70.20
N ALA A 430 -5.68 15.18 -70.66
CA ALA A 430 -4.51 15.23 -71.54
C ALA A 430 -4.69 14.32 -72.76
N SER A 431 -5.67 14.64 -73.63
CA SER A 431 -5.67 14.14 -75.01
C SER A 431 -6.53 15.02 -75.92
N THR A 432 -6.04 16.23 -76.20
CA THR A 432 -6.42 17.00 -77.41
C THR A 432 -5.28 17.95 -77.76
N LYS A 433 -4.24 17.44 -78.42
CA LYS A 433 -3.48 18.21 -79.44
C LYS A 433 -2.53 17.30 -80.23
N ALA A 434 -2.86 17.14 -81.50
CA ALA A 434 -2.01 17.01 -82.69
C ALA A 434 -0.80 16.06 -82.65
N SER A 435 -0.84 15.03 -83.50
CA SER A 435 0.06 14.96 -84.67
C SER A 435 -0.39 13.87 -85.63
N GLY A 436 -0.64 14.25 -86.89
CA GLY A 436 -0.71 13.30 -88.01
C GLY A 436 0.69 13.08 -88.58
N ASN A 437 1.01 11.84 -88.97
CA ASN A 437 1.23 11.40 -90.35
C ASN A 437 1.74 9.94 -90.36
N ALA A 438 1.45 9.25 -91.47
CA ALA A 438 1.69 7.86 -91.90
C ALA A 438 2.92 7.12 -91.30
N SER A 439 2.97 5.79 -91.16
CA SER A 439 2.63 4.75 -92.14
C SER A 439 2.74 3.32 -91.54
N SER A 440 2.01 2.39 -92.16
CA SER A 440 2.27 0.95 -92.32
C SER A 440 1.65 -0.09 -91.34
N LYS A 441 0.77 -0.91 -91.96
CA LYS A 441 0.65 -2.39 -91.94
C LYS A 441 0.53 -3.08 -90.57
N THR A 442 -0.31 -4.06 -90.28
CA THR A 442 -1.25 -4.97 -90.98
C THR A 442 -1.85 -5.85 -89.87
N GLY A 443 -3.09 -6.32 -89.99
CA GLY A 443 -3.54 -7.52 -89.25
C GLY A 443 -4.94 -7.45 -88.66
N ALA A 444 -5.88 -8.08 -89.36
CA ALA A 444 -7.25 -8.38 -88.95
C ALA A 444 -7.32 -9.12 -87.59
N LYS A 445 -8.35 -8.93 -86.76
CA LYS A 445 -9.62 -9.67 -86.87
C LYS A 445 -10.74 -9.07 -85.99
N ALA A 446 -11.94 -9.28 -86.50
CA ALA A 446 -13.28 -8.98 -86.01
C ALA A 446 -13.59 -9.31 -84.53
N SER A 447 -14.46 -8.50 -83.91
CA SER A 447 -15.81 -8.97 -83.54
C SER A 447 -16.71 -7.78 -83.18
N ALA A 448 -17.88 -7.74 -83.80
CA ALA A 448 -18.98 -6.85 -83.50
C ALA A 448 -19.73 -7.33 -82.24
N ASN A 449 -20.32 -6.44 -81.44
CA ASN A 449 -21.78 -6.31 -81.41
C ASN A 449 -22.24 -5.07 -80.62
N ALA A 450 -23.42 -4.60 -81.03
CA ALA A 450 -24.15 -3.41 -80.64
C ALA A 450 -24.67 -3.42 -79.18
N SER A 451 -24.95 -2.23 -78.64
CA SER A 451 -26.33 -1.72 -78.57
C SER A 451 -26.38 -0.44 -77.73
N ALA A 452 -26.84 0.63 -78.37
CA ALA A 452 -27.38 1.80 -77.69
C ALA A 452 -28.71 1.43 -77.00
N LYS A 453 -28.99 2.04 -75.84
CA LYS A 453 -30.35 2.46 -75.52
C LYS A 453 -30.36 3.62 -74.52
N THR A 454 -31.00 4.67 -75.01
CA THR A 454 -31.59 5.86 -74.40
C THR A 454 -32.45 5.58 -73.16
N GLY A 455 -32.59 6.56 -72.26
CA GLY A 455 -33.53 6.47 -71.15
C GLY A 455 -33.51 7.62 -70.14
N THR A 456 -34.11 8.74 -70.55
CA THR A 456 -34.46 9.97 -69.83
C THR A 456 -35.27 9.79 -68.53
N LYS A 457 -35.04 10.65 -67.51
CA LYS A 457 -36.01 11.46 -66.71
C LYS A 457 -35.40 11.81 -65.34
N ALA A 458 -35.15 13.08 -65.01
CA ALA A 458 -36.07 14.17 -64.65
C ALA A 458 -36.55 14.09 -63.19
N GLY A 459 -36.32 15.17 -62.43
CA GLY A 459 -36.73 15.30 -61.03
C GLY A 459 -36.21 16.57 -60.34
N THR A 460 -36.65 17.73 -60.84
CA THR A 460 -36.64 19.08 -60.24
C THR A 460 -37.22 19.04 -58.79
N LYS A 461 -36.95 19.94 -57.83
CA LYS A 461 -37.17 21.40 -57.86
C LYS A 461 -36.89 22.04 -56.46
N THR A 462 -36.38 23.29 -56.48
CA THR A 462 -36.70 24.49 -55.64
C THR A 462 -36.52 24.44 -54.11
N SER A 463 -35.66 25.27 -53.47
CA SER A 463 -35.63 26.75 -53.27
C SER A 463 -36.44 27.23 -52.05
N GLY A 464 -35.85 28.10 -51.22
CA GLY A 464 -36.57 28.85 -50.19
C GLY A 464 -35.62 29.71 -49.34
N ASP A 465 -35.96 30.97 -49.21
CA ASP A 465 -35.11 32.14 -49.00
C ASP A 465 -35.08 32.66 -47.55
N ALA A 466 -34.25 33.69 -47.35
CA ALA A 466 -33.92 34.56 -46.23
C ALA A 466 -34.98 34.91 -45.15
N SER A 467 -34.49 35.30 -43.96
CA SER A 467 -34.70 36.67 -43.46
C SER A 467 -33.82 36.98 -42.22
N ALA A 468 -33.29 38.21 -42.20
CA ALA A 468 -32.60 38.85 -41.10
C ALA A 468 -33.56 39.41 -40.04
N LYS A 469 -33.06 39.65 -38.81
CA LYS A 469 -33.49 40.78 -37.95
C LYS A 469 -32.45 41.11 -36.87
N THR A 470 -32.15 42.40 -36.81
CA THR A 470 -31.33 43.17 -35.88
C THR A 470 -32.10 43.56 -34.61
N GLY A 471 -31.41 43.87 -33.51
CA GLY A 471 -31.92 44.85 -32.52
C GLY A 471 -31.52 44.68 -31.05
N THR A 472 -30.59 45.54 -30.62
CA THR A 472 -30.71 46.44 -29.44
C THR A 472 -30.01 46.08 -28.11
N LYS A 473 -29.25 47.09 -27.64
CA LYS A 473 -28.51 47.28 -26.38
C LYS A 473 -29.42 47.34 -25.13
N ALA A 474 -28.85 47.03 -23.97
CA ALA A 474 -29.16 47.73 -22.72
C ALA A 474 -27.91 47.82 -21.83
N SER A 475 -27.72 49.02 -21.25
CA SER A 475 -26.70 49.44 -20.30
C SER A 475 -27.26 49.35 -18.87
N GLY A 476 -26.41 49.09 -17.88
CA GLY A 476 -26.73 49.24 -16.46
C GLY A 476 -25.46 49.50 -15.67
N ASN A 477 -25.39 50.69 -15.06
CA ASN A 477 -24.27 51.27 -14.31
C ASN A 477 -24.62 51.32 -12.81
N ALA A 478 -23.64 51.19 -11.91
CA ALA A 478 -23.59 51.65 -10.50
C ALA A 478 -22.66 50.74 -9.65
N LYS A 479 -21.90 51.14 -8.62
CA LYS A 479 -21.52 52.44 -8.04
C LYS A 479 -20.48 52.16 -6.94
N VAL A 480 -19.44 53.01 -6.91
CA VAL A 480 -18.58 53.54 -5.83
C VAL A 480 -18.67 52.94 -4.42
N ALA A 481 -17.49 52.69 -3.81
CA ALA A 481 -17.25 52.95 -2.39
C ALA A 481 -15.82 53.52 -2.19
N GLU A 482 -15.77 54.65 -1.52
CA GLU A 482 -14.65 55.52 -1.23
C GLU A 482 -14.28 55.37 0.26
N LYS A 483 -13.01 55.55 0.64
CA LYS A 483 -12.64 55.85 2.03
C LYS A 483 -11.37 56.70 2.07
N GLU A 484 -11.56 57.94 2.51
CA GLU A 484 -10.56 58.91 3.00
C GLU A 484 -9.84 58.34 4.25
N SER A 485 -8.73 58.83 4.81
CA SER A 485 -8.23 60.21 5.03
C SER A 485 -6.82 60.13 5.68
N GLY A 486 -5.96 61.16 5.56
CA GLY A 486 -4.80 61.31 6.47
C GLY A 486 -3.65 62.24 6.04
N THR A 487 -3.86 63.54 6.21
CA THR A 487 -2.98 64.75 6.18
C THR A 487 -1.59 64.56 6.85
N THR A 488 -0.44 65.12 6.40
CA THR A 488 0.09 66.51 6.56
C THR A 488 1.45 66.63 5.81
N LYS A 489 1.69 67.61 4.90
CA LYS A 489 2.07 69.04 5.03
C LYS A 489 3.59 69.30 4.96
N GLY A 490 4.03 70.09 3.96
CA GLY A 490 5.31 70.85 4.01
C GLY A 490 6.09 71.04 2.70
N SER A 491 5.88 72.20 2.03
CA SER A 491 6.85 73.12 1.37
C SER A 491 8.08 72.54 0.62
N GLY A 492 8.48 72.93 -0.59
CA GLY A 492 8.20 74.03 -1.51
C GLY A 492 9.32 74.05 -2.58
N THR A 493 9.03 74.54 -3.80
CA THR A 493 9.93 75.12 -4.84
C THR A 493 11.34 74.51 -5.03
N ALA A 494 11.80 74.01 -6.19
CA ALA A 494 11.79 74.64 -7.49
C ALA A 494 12.20 73.65 -8.62
N LYS A 495 11.80 74.04 -9.82
CA LYS A 495 12.07 73.56 -11.18
C LYS A 495 13.44 72.91 -11.42
N GLU A 496 13.45 71.68 -11.93
CA GLU A 496 14.38 71.30 -13.00
C GLU A 496 13.82 70.13 -13.84
N SER A 497 13.77 70.39 -15.14
CA SER A 497 13.39 69.45 -16.19
C SER A 497 14.54 68.49 -16.49
N GLY A 498 14.33 67.18 -16.38
CA GLY A 498 15.23 66.20 -16.98
C GLY A 498 15.23 64.83 -16.33
N ALA A 499 15.11 63.79 -17.15
CA ALA A 499 15.40 62.39 -16.83
C ALA A 499 14.33 61.58 -16.03
N ALA A 500 13.16 61.38 -16.64
CA ALA A 500 12.36 60.17 -16.41
C ALA A 500 12.50 59.21 -17.62
N LYS A 501 13.66 58.57 -17.77
CA LYS A 501 13.86 57.44 -18.69
C LYS A 501 14.58 56.33 -17.94
N GLY A 502 13.89 55.23 -17.65
CA GLY A 502 14.56 54.03 -17.16
C GLY A 502 13.67 52.82 -16.83
N THR A 503 12.50 53.03 -16.22
CA THR A 503 11.77 51.90 -15.58
C THR A 503 10.54 51.40 -16.35
N GLY A 504 9.84 52.27 -17.10
CA GLY A 504 8.68 51.87 -17.91
C GLY A 504 9.02 51.05 -19.16
N GLY A 505 10.21 51.25 -19.73
CA GLY A 505 10.67 50.54 -20.92
C GLY A 505 11.00 49.06 -20.64
N SER A 506 11.64 48.78 -19.50
CA SER A 506 12.01 47.42 -19.10
C SER A 506 10.79 46.57 -18.71
N GLN A 507 9.81 47.16 -18.01
CA GLN A 507 8.54 46.49 -17.69
C GLN A 507 7.71 46.20 -18.95
N ARG A 508 7.62 47.16 -19.88
CA ARG A 508 6.92 46.97 -21.17
C ARG A 508 7.62 45.95 -22.06
N ALA A 509 8.95 45.92 -22.09
CA ALA A 509 9.73 44.91 -22.80
C ALA A 509 9.52 43.51 -22.20
N ALA A 510 9.52 43.37 -20.86
CA ALA A 510 9.22 42.11 -20.19
C ALA A 510 7.77 41.64 -20.45
N GLN A 511 6.81 42.57 -20.51
CA GLN A 511 5.42 42.25 -20.82
C GLN A 511 5.24 41.81 -22.28
N LEU A 512 5.89 42.48 -23.24
CA LEU A 512 5.90 42.09 -24.66
C LEU A 512 6.60 40.74 -24.87
N ALA A 513 7.68 40.46 -24.15
CA ALA A 513 8.35 39.16 -24.17
C ALA A 513 7.43 38.04 -23.66
N ARG A 514 6.69 38.27 -22.56
CA ARG A 514 5.67 37.34 -22.06
C ARG A 514 4.53 37.12 -23.06
N GLN A 515 4.05 38.18 -23.70
CA GLN A 515 2.98 38.07 -24.71
C GLN A 515 3.44 37.30 -25.95
N ARG A 516 4.64 37.56 -26.48
CA ARG A 516 5.22 36.81 -27.59
C ARG A 516 5.40 35.34 -27.23
N ALA A 517 5.98 35.05 -26.05
CA ALA A 517 6.12 33.69 -25.55
C ALA A 517 4.76 32.97 -25.40
N ALA A 518 3.71 33.67 -24.95
CA ALA A 518 2.37 33.10 -24.84
C ALA A 518 1.75 32.79 -26.22
N VAL A 519 1.94 33.67 -27.21
CA VAL A 519 1.47 33.47 -28.59
C VAL A 519 2.21 32.32 -29.26
N ASP A 520 3.53 32.23 -29.09
CA ASP A 520 4.35 31.14 -29.64
C ASP A 520 3.99 29.80 -28.98
N ALA A 521 3.79 29.78 -27.66
CA ALA A 521 3.30 28.61 -26.94
C ALA A 521 1.91 28.18 -27.44
N ALA A 522 1.01 29.13 -27.72
CA ALA A 522 -0.30 28.85 -28.28
C ALA A 522 -0.23 28.31 -29.72
N ARG A 523 0.70 28.82 -30.55
CA ARG A 523 0.95 28.34 -31.91
C ARG A 523 1.51 26.92 -31.90
N GLN A 524 2.53 26.66 -31.08
CA GLN A 524 3.10 25.32 -30.91
C GLN A 524 2.05 24.33 -30.41
N LYS A 525 1.20 24.75 -29.45
CA LYS A 525 0.07 23.94 -28.98
C LYS A 525 -0.89 23.60 -30.12
N ARG A 526 -1.30 24.58 -30.95
CA ARG A 526 -2.19 24.35 -32.10
C ARG A 526 -1.59 23.39 -33.14
N GLN A 527 -0.32 23.56 -33.49
CA GLN A 527 0.38 22.67 -34.43
C GLN A 527 0.46 21.25 -33.90
N ARG A 528 0.73 21.11 -32.60
CA ARG A 528 0.82 19.81 -31.92
C ARG A 528 -0.55 19.12 -31.77
N ASP A 529 -1.63 19.89 -31.64
CA ASP A 529 -3.01 19.41 -31.50
C ASP A 529 -3.70 19.18 -32.86
N ALA A 530 -3.03 19.47 -33.98
CA ALA A 530 -3.60 19.36 -35.33
C ALA A 530 -3.70 17.90 -35.86
N ASP A 531 -3.07 16.93 -35.20
CA ASP A 531 -3.07 15.52 -35.60
C ASP A 531 -4.13 14.71 -34.82
N PRO A 532 -5.18 14.20 -35.49
CA PRO A 532 -6.26 13.43 -34.86
C PRO A 532 -5.77 12.17 -34.13
N ASN A 533 -4.72 11.51 -34.64
CA ASN A 533 -4.20 10.27 -34.07
C ASN A 533 -3.46 10.55 -32.75
N ARG A 534 -2.73 11.66 -32.66
CA ARG A 534 -2.08 12.11 -31.42
C ARG A 534 -3.09 12.52 -30.34
N PHE A 535 -4.22 13.08 -30.76
CA PHE A 535 -5.30 13.42 -29.84
C PHE A 535 -5.98 12.18 -29.24
N GLY A 536 -6.21 11.13 -30.05
CA GLY A 536 -6.70 9.83 -29.58
C GLY A 536 -5.75 9.17 -28.58
N LEU A 537 -4.46 9.10 -28.92
CA LEU A 537 -3.41 8.54 -28.06
C LEU A 537 -3.33 9.27 -26.70
N ARG A 538 -3.38 10.60 -26.71
CA ARG A 538 -3.34 11.40 -25.48
C ARG A 538 -4.50 11.13 -24.53
N ARG A 539 -5.68 10.81 -25.05
CA ARG A 539 -6.87 10.51 -24.26
C ARG A 539 -6.79 9.12 -23.65
N SER A 540 -6.36 8.12 -24.42
CA SER A 540 -6.20 6.76 -23.88
C SER A 540 -5.12 6.73 -22.81
N VAL A 541 -3.96 7.36 -23.06
CA VAL A 541 -2.86 7.42 -22.08
C VAL A 541 -3.27 8.18 -20.82
N LEU A 542 -4.09 9.24 -20.91
CA LEU A 542 -4.65 9.92 -19.73
C LEU A 542 -5.63 9.05 -18.94
N ALA A 543 -6.46 8.25 -19.61
CA ALA A 543 -7.38 7.33 -18.95
C ALA A 543 -6.60 6.22 -18.22
N GLU A 544 -5.60 5.64 -18.88
CA GLU A 544 -4.69 4.65 -18.28
C GLU A 544 -3.95 5.23 -17.07
N ALA A 545 -3.46 6.48 -17.15
CA ALA A 545 -2.84 7.17 -16.02
C ALA A 545 -3.82 7.43 -14.87
N GLY A 546 -5.08 7.78 -15.15
CA GLY A 546 -6.11 7.96 -14.13
C GLY A 546 -6.38 6.67 -13.34
N ILE A 547 -6.49 5.53 -14.03
CA ILE A 547 -6.67 4.21 -13.39
C ILE A 547 -5.42 3.84 -12.59
N ALA A 548 -4.22 4.10 -13.13
CA ALA A 548 -2.97 3.85 -12.42
C ALA A 548 -2.89 4.63 -11.09
N VAL A 549 -3.35 5.89 -11.06
CA VAL A 549 -3.41 6.68 -9.82
C VAL A 549 -4.33 6.05 -8.78
N VAL A 550 -5.53 5.60 -9.17
CA VAL A 550 -6.44 4.91 -8.24
C VAL A 550 -5.81 3.61 -7.72
N LEU A 551 -5.17 2.85 -8.60
CA LEU A 551 -4.47 1.62 -8.24
C LEU A 551 -3.32 1.88 -7.25
N LEU A 552 -2.57 2.99 -7.40
CA LEU A 552 -1.54 3.39 -6.44
C LEU A 552 -2.14 3.77 -5.09
N VAL A 553 -3.28 4.44 -5.08
CA VAL A 553 -3.98 4.79 -3.83
C VAL A 553 -4.46 3.54 -3.10
N VAL A 554 -5.12 2.62 -3.79
CA VAL A 554 -5.52 1.33 -3.18
C VAL A 554 -4.30 0.53 -2.73
N THR A 555 -3.23 0.51 -3.52
CA THR A 555 -1.97 -0.15 -3.13
C THR A 555 -1.36 0.50 -1.90
N THR A 556 -1.44 1.83 -1.77
CA THR A 556 -0.96 2.57 -0.61
C THR A 556 -1.70 2.14 0.66
N VAL A 557 -3.03 2.08 0.61
CA VAL A 557 -3.84 1.60 1.74
C VAL A 557 -3.53 0.12 2.06
N LEU A 558 -3.40 -0.72 1.02
CA LEU A 558 -3.04 -2.13 1.18
C LEU A 558 -1.67 -2.31 1.86
N THR A 559 -0.66 -1.53 1.47
CA THR A 559 0.70 -1.61 2.06
C THR A 559 0.78 -1.12 3.50
N GLN A 560 -0.19 -0.33 3.96
CA GLN A 560 -0.29 0.09 5.36
C GLN A 560 -1.12 -0.88 6.20
N THR A 561 -1.82 -1.83 5.57
CA THR A 561 -2.67 -2.79 6.27
C THR A 561 -1.86 -4.02 6.69
N GLU A 562 -2.20 -4.57 7.85
CA GLU A 562 -1.65 -5.82 8.39
C GLU A 562 -1.77 -6.95 7.37
N PRO A 563 -0.71 -7.75 7.11
CA PRO A 563 -0.83 -8.91 6.24
C PRO A 563 -1.92 -9.88 6.74
N GLY A 564 -2.69 -10.47 5.82
CA GLY A 564 -3.83 -11.33 6.18
C GLY A 564 -3.48 -12.45 7.16
N ARG A 565 -2.30 -13.07 7.01
CA ARG A 565 -1.83 -14.11 7.96
C ARG A 565 -1.63 -13.56 9.38
N THR A 566 -1.14 -12.33 9.49
CA THR A 566 -0.80 -11.69 10.75
C THR A 566 -2.08 -11.23 11.44
N GLU A 567 -3.05 -10.74 10.67
CA GLU A 567 -4.39 -10.41 11.18
C GLU A 567 -5.10 -11.68 11.72
N GLU A 568 -4.97 -12.83 11.05
CA GLU A 568 -5.53 -14.10 11.56
C GLU A 568 -4.79 -14.61 12.80
N GLU A 569 -3.45 -14.56 12.84
CA GLU A 569 -2.63 -14.94 14.00
C GLU A 569 -2.96 -14.03 15.21
N ALA A 570 -3.09 -12.73 15.00
CA ALA A 570 -3.48 -11.76 16.02
C ALA A 570 -4.94 -11.94 16.47
N LYS A 571 -5.87 -12.24 15.56
CA LYS A 571 -7.26 -12.59 15.93
C LYS A 571 -7.33 -13.89 16.70
N ALA A 572 -6.55 -14.91 16.35
CA ALA A 572 -6.51 -16.16 17.10
C ALA A 572 -5.99 -15.93 18.53
N ALA A 573 -4.93 -15.13 18.68
CA ALA A 573 -4.43 -14.69 19.98
C ALA A 573 -5.45 -13.84 20.76
N GLY A 574 -6.11 -12.90 20.08
CA GLY A 574 -7.14 -12.03 20.64
C GLY A 574 -8.45 -12.74 20.99
N THR A 575 -8.80 -13.81 20.29
CA THR A 575 -9.95 -14.66 20.64
C THR A 575 -9.62 -15.54 21.85
N SER A 576 -8.33 -15.89 22.02
CA SER A 576 -7.81 -16.50 23.24
C SER A 576 -7.81 -15.52 24.44
N SER A 577 -7.88 -14.20 24.20
CA SER A 577 -7.95 -13.16 25.25
C SER A 577 -9.36 -12.58 25.46
N ALA A 578 -10.23 -12.54 24.44
CA ALA A 578 -11.62 -12.12 24.53
C ALA A 578 -12.54 -13.19 25.17
N GLY A 579 -12.05 -14.41 25.36
CA GLY A 579 -12.68 -15.42 26.22
C GLY A 579 -12.57 -15.13 27.72
N SER A 580 -11.94 -14.01 28.14
CA SER A 580 -11.69 -13.69 29.55
C SER A 580 -12.85 -12.95 30.26
N SER A 581 -14.01 -12.80 29.61
CA SER A 581 -15.28 -12.80 30.33
C SER A 581 -15.86 -14.21 30.24
N ALA A 582 -15.35 -15.10 31.10
CA ALA A 582 -15.58 -16.54 31.08
C ALA A 582 -16.85 -17.02 30.33
N PRO A 583 -16.69 -17.68 29.18
CA PRO A 583 -17.39 -18.91 28.89
C PRO A 583 -16.40 -20.05 29.12
N ALA A 584 -16.73 -20.96 30.02
CA ALA A 584 -15.96 -22.17 30.27
C ALA A 584 -15.79 -22.98 28.97
N THR A 585 -14.60 -22.93 28.38
CA THR A 585 -14.14 -23.89 27.36
C THR A 585 -12.70 -24.25 27.67
N GLY A 586 -12.55 -25.27 28.51
CA GLY A 586 -11.29 -25.82 29.00
C GLY A 586 -11.60 -26.65 30.24
N ALA A 587 -12.04 -26.00 31.31
CA ALA A 587 -12.51 -26.72 32.49
C ALA A 587 -13.90 -27.34 32.27
N VAL A 588 -14.04 -28.63 32.59
CA VAL A 588 -15.33 -29.31 32.71
C VAL A 588 -15.69 -29.34 34.19
N THR A 589 -16.82 -28.72 34.54
CA THR A 589 -17.38 -28.77 35.90
C THR A 589 -18.64 -29.64 35.94
N LEU A 590 -18.65 -30.63 36.83
CA LEU A 590 -19.73 -31.58 37.01
C LEU A 590 -20.24 -31.53 38.45
N ASP A 591 -21.35 -30.83 38.65
CA ASP A 591 -22.11 -30.90 39.91
C ASP A 591 -22.95 -32.18 39.91
N MET A 592 -22.71 -33.04 40.92
CA MET A 592 -23.34 -34.34 41.08
C MET A 592 -23.90 -34.46 42.49
N PRO A 593 -25.24 -34.37 42.66
CA PRO A 593 -25.86 -34.56 43.97
C PRO A 593 -25.73 -36.01 44.41
N PHE A 594 -25.52 -36.22 45.71
CA PHE A 594 -25.47 -37.54 46.32
C PHE A 594 -26.31 -37.60 47.60
N ASP A 595 -26.80 -38.79 47.91
CA ASP A 595 -27.53 -39.11 49.12
C ASP A 595 -27.12 -40.52 49.57
N THR A 596 -26.37 -40.63 50.66
CA THR A 596 -25.97 -41.91 51.24
C THR A 596 -27.03 -42.49 52.20
N GLY A 597 -28.16 -41.81 52.41
CA GLY A 597 -29.26 -42.27 53.27
C GLY A 597 -29.08 -41.98 54.77
N SER A 598 -27.95 -41.40 55.18
CA SER A 598 -27.66 -41.02 56.58
C SER A 598 -28.04 -39.55 56.88
N GLN A 599 -28.15 -39.17 58.16
CA GLN A 599 -28.56 -37.80 58.56
C GLN A 599 -27.61 -36.70 58.04
N ASN A 600 -26.34 -37.01 57.83
CA ASN A 600 -25.32 -36.11 57.25
C ASN A 600 -24.88 -36.57 55.84
N GLY A 601 -25.66 -37.45 55.20
CA GLY A 601 -25.29 -38.17 53.99
C GLY A 601 -25.63 -37.49 52.68
N LYS A 602 -26.12 -36.24 52.72
CA LYS A 602 -26.60 -35.51 51.55
C LYS A 602 -25.66 -34.38 51.21
N GLY A 603 -25.38 -34.21 49.93
CA GLY A 603 -24.53 -33.13 49.45
C GLY A 603 -24.43 -33.09 47.93
N VAL A 604 -23.55 -32.24 47.45
CA VAL A 604 -23.16 -32.14 46.04
C VAL A 604 -21.66 -32.35 45.98
N VAL A 605 -21.22 -33.25 45.09
CA VAL A 605 -19.82 -33.28 44.67
C VAL A 605 -19.70 -32.49 43.38
N ARG A 606 -18.93 -31.42 43.41
CA ARG A 606 -18.49 -30.69 42.22
C ARG A 606 -17.14 -31.23 41.78
N VAL A 607 -17.09 -31.84 40.61
CA VAL A 607 -15.85 -32.29 39.98
C VAL A 607 -15.43 -31.28 38.93
N GLU A 608 -14.21 -30.78 39.03
CA GLU A 608 -13.60 -29.90 38.05
C GLU A 608 -12.43 -30.61 37.40
N LEU A 609 -12.42 -30.65 36.07
CA LEU A 609 -11.34 -31.22 35.28
C LEU A 609 -10.80 -30.13 34.34
N ASP A 610 -9.55 -29.72 34.52
CA ASP A 610 -8.91 -28.63 33.78
C ASP A 610 -7.62 -29.12 33.10
N PRO A 611 -7.42 -28.96 31.78
CA PRO A 611 -8.28 -28.30 30.80
C PRO A 611 -9.16 -29.28 30.00
N ALA A 612 -9.63 -30.36 30.65
CA ALA A 612 -10.49 -31.40 30.07
C ALA A 612 -10.13 -31.78 28.63
N ARG A 613 -8.85 -32.08 28.40
CA ARG A 613 -8.29 -32.41 27.08
C ARG A 613 -7.61 -33.78 27.06
N VAL A 614 -7.24 -34.23 25.87
CA VAL A 614 -6.35 -35.39 25.71
C VAL A 614 -4.97 -35.10 26.31
N GLY A 615 -4.48 -36.02 27.13
CA GLY A 615 -3.21 -35.90 27.86
C GLY A 615 -3.41 -35.62 29.35
N ALA A 616 -2.48 -34.85 29.93
CA ALA A 616 -2.51 -34.50 31.34
C ALA A 616 -3.61 -33.48 31.65
N ASN A 617 -4.37 -33.75 32.71
CA ASN A 617 -5.38 -32.85 33.29
C ASN A 617 -5.23 -32.80 34.80
N ASP A 618 -5.66 -31.71 35.39
CA ASP A 618 -5.82 -31.56 36.83
C ASP A 618 -7.29 -31.77 37.20
N LEU A 619 -7.53 -32.59 38.22
CA LEU A 619 -8.85 -32.94 38.72
C LEU A 619 -9.00 -32.38 40.13
N HIS A 620 -9.99 -31.53 40.36
CA HIS A 620 -10.41 -31.07 41.67
C HIS A 620 -11.80 -31.62 42.01
N LEU A 621 -12.02 -31.96 43.27
CA LEU A 621 -13.34 -32.34 43.79
C LEU A 621 -13.66 -31.50 45.00
N TYR A 622 -14.84 -30.89 44.99
CA TYR A 622 -15.41 -30.16 46.11
C TYR A 622 -16.64 -30.88 46.62
N VAL A 623 -16.70 -31.13 47.92
CA VAL A 623 -17.81 -31.80 48.59
C VAL A 623 -18.52 -30.78 49.47
N GLU A 624 -19.73 -30.43 49.08
CA GLU A 624 -20.54 -29.39 49.70
C GLU A 624 -21.84 -29.99 50.25
N ARG A 625 -22.32 -29.45 51.37
CA ARG A 625 -23.68 -29.72 51.87
C ARG A 625 -24.72 -29.01 51.00
N PRO A 626 -26.01 -29.35 51.13
CA PRO A 626 -27.08 -28.65 50.40
C PRO A 626 -27.18 -27.14 50.69
N ASP A 627 -26.61 -26.67 51.80
CA ASP A 627 -26.52 -25.26 52.17
C ASP A 627 -25.27 -24.54 51.60
N GLY A 628 -24.46 -25.24 50.79
CA GLY A 628 -23.23 -24.72 50.18
C GLY A 628 -22.01 -24.72 51.10
N THR A 629 -22.12 -25.26 52.32
CA THR A 629 -20.96 -25.36 53.23
C THR A 629 -20.09 -26.56 52.85
N ALA A 630 -18.78 -26.34 52.70
CA ALA A 630 -17.83 -27.43 52.50
C ALA A 630 -17.80 -28.35 53.72
N PHE A 631 -17.78 -29.66 53.50
CA PHE A 631 -17.63 -30.63 54.58
C PHE A 631 -16.76 -31.79 54.14
N ASP A 632 -16.04 -32.36 55.09
CA ASP A 632 -15.09 -33.42 54.80
C ASP A 632 -15.73 -34.82 54.87
N ILE A 633 -15.20 -35.75 54.08
CA ILE A 633 -15.69 -37.13 53.97
C ILE A 633 -14.53 -38.12 54.13
N PRO A 634 -14.77 -39.29 54.75
CA PRO A 634 -13.71 -40.29 54.95
C PRO A 634 -12.99 -40.77 53.69
N GLU A 635 -13.66 -40.83 52.54
CA GLU A 635 -13.05 -41.30 51.29
C GLU A 635 -13.85 -40.86 50.06
N VAL A 636 -13.13 -40.47 49.00
CA VAL A 636 -13.68 -40.26 47.65
C VAL A 636 -12.88 -41.06 46.63
N LYS A 637 -13.57 -41.73 45.70
CA LYS A 637 -12.95 -42.42 44.55
C LYS A 637 -13.53 -41.89 43.27
N VAL A 638 -12.68 -41.71 42.26
CA VAL A 638 -13.11 -41.24 40.94
C VAL A 638 -12.70 -42.25 39.88
N ALA A 639 -13.55 -42.46 38.88
CA ALA A 639 -13.24 -43.29 37.72
C ALA A 639 -13.76 -42.66 36.43
N LEU A 640 -12.97 -42.74 35.37
CA LEU A 640 -13.31 -42.24 34.03
C LEU A 640 -13.54 -43.43 33.08
N THR A 641 -14.69 -43.49 32.41
CA THR A 641 -15.04 -44.57 31.47
C THR A 641 -15.55 -44.01 30.14
N GLN A 642 -15.00 -44.45 29.00
CA GLN A 642 -15.51 -44.15 27.67
C GLN A 642 -16.08 -45.41 27.02
N LYS A 643 -17.41 -45.58 27.15
CA LYS A 643 -18.12 -46.79 26.70
C LYS A 643 -18.04 -47.01 25.19
N ALA A 644 -18.06 -45.93 24.38
CA ALA A 644 -18.05 -46.03 22.92
C ALA A 644 -16.75 -46.60 22.33
N LYS A 645 -15.68 -46.66 23.13
CA LYS A 645 -14.34 -47.13 22.73
C LYS A 645 -13.82 -48.27 23.62
N ASP A 646 -14.67 -48.80 24.50
CA ASP A 646 -14.31 -49.84 25.49
C ASP A 646 -13.09 -49.45 26.37
N ILE A 647 -13.02 -48.18 26.80
CA ILE A 647 -11.93 -47.66 27.64
C ILE A 647 -12.44 -47.40 29.07
N GLY A 648 -11.68 -47.87 30.06
CA GLY A 648 -11.96 -47.67 31.47
C GLY A 648 -12.67 -48.85 32.15
N PRO A 649 -13.00 -48.74 33.45
CA PRO A 649 -12.82 -47.56 34.29
C PRO A 649 -11.35 -47.25 34.57
N LEU A 650 -10.92 -46.02 34.31
CA LEU A 650 -9.60 -45.49 34.68
C LEU A 650 -9.71 -44.89 36.09
N PRO A 651 -9.19 -45.54 37.13
CA PRO A 651 -9.29 -45.04 38.49
C PRO A 651 -8.38 -43.81 38.68
N VAL A 652 -8.90 -42.80 39.36
CA VAL A 652 -8.15 -41.65 39.85
C VAL A 652 -8.28 -41.65 41.37
N ALA A 653 -7.14 -41.52 42.05
CA ALA A 653 -7.06 -41.41 43.51
C ALA A 653 -6.68 -39.97 43.88
N PRO A 654 -7.66 -39.12 44.22
CA PRO A 654 -7.40 -37.75 44.66
C PRO A 654 -6.77 -37.72 46.06
N ASP A 655 -5.86 -36.78 46.27
CA ASP A 655 -5.31 -36.43 47.57
C ASP A 655 -6.22 -35.42 48.28
N HIS A 656 -6.38 -35.56 49.60
CA HIS A 656 -7.12 -34.60 50.40
C HIS A 656 -6.30 -33.32 50.60
N ILE A 657 -6.84 -32.17 50.23
CA ILE A 657 -6.16 -30.87 50.28
C ILE A 657 -6.60 -30.08 51.52
N THR A 658 -7.90 -29.89 51.68
CA THR A 658 -8.52 -29.19 52.81
C THR A 658 -9.97 -29.64 52.95
N THR A 659 -10.68 -29.17 53.98
CA THR A 659 -12.07 -29.55 54.26
C THR A 659 -12.94 -29.49 53.00
N GLY A 660 -13.44 -30.66 52.59
CA GLY A 660 -14.30 -30.79 51.42
C GLY A 660 -13.61 -30.57 50.08
N HIS A 661 -12.27 -30.52 50.01
CA HIS A 661 -11.52 -30.34 48.76
C HIS A 661 -10.45 -31.42 48.58
N TRP A 662 -10.53 -32.10 47.44
CA TRP A 662 -9.59 -33.14 47.03
C TRP A 662 -9.03 -32.82 45.63
N SER A 663 -7.82 -33.27 45.33
CA SER A 663 -7.14 -32.96 44.06
C SER A 663 -6.29 -34.11 43.55
N ALA A 664 -6.25 -34.32 42.25
CA ALA A 664 -5.30 -35.21 41.56
C ALA A 664 -4.70 -34.49 40.36
N SER A 665 -3.37 -34.34 40.33
CA SER A 665 -2.67 -33.74 39.19
C SER A 665 -2.21 -34.79 38.19
N GLY A 666 -2.17 -34.43 36.92
CA GLY A 666 -1.60 -35.29 35.87
C GLY A 666 -2.48 -36.48 35.46
N VAL A 667 -3.79 -36.38 35.67
CA VAL A 667 -4.81 -37.36 35.23
C VAL A 667 -4.73 -37.51 33.71
N GLN A 668 -4.31 -38.69 33.25
CA GLN A 668 -4.12 -38.95 31.83
C GLN A 668 -5.42 -39.39 31.16
N ILE A 669 -5.86 -38.60 30.18
CA ILE A 669 -7.00 -38.94 29.34
C ILE A 669 -6.50 -39.32 27.95
N PRO A 670 -6.66 -40.58 27.52
CA PRO A 670 -5.97 -41.10 26.33
C PRO A 670 -6.55 -40.60 25.02
N MET A 671 -7.83 -40.17 24.99
CA MET A 671 -8.48 -39.68 23.76
C MET A 671 -9.71 -38.83 24.05
N ALA A 672 -10.09 -38.04 23.05
CA ALA A 672 -11.27 -37.20 23.07
C ALA A 672 -12.56 -38.03 22.92
N GLY A 673 -13.67 -37.50 23.40
CA GLY A 673 -15.02 -38.03 23.21
C GLY A 673 -15.90 -37.95 24.45
N ASP A 674 -16.96 -38.74 24.48
CA ASP A 674 -17.92 -38.77 25.60
C ASP A 674 -17.44 -39.71 26.70
N TRP A 675 -17.15 -39.16 27.87
CA TRP A 675 -16.68 -39.86 29.05
C TRP A 675 -17.75 -39.86 30.15
N GLU A 676 -17.91 -40.98 30.82
CA GLU A 676 -18.68 -41.12 32.06
C GLU A 676 -17.72 -40.94 33.25
N VAL A 677 -17.93 -39.89 34.04
CA VAL A 677 -17.22 -39.66 35.29
C VAL A 677 -18.04 -40.28 36.41
N SER A 678 -17.49 -41.26 37.12
CA SER A 678 -18.10 -41.89 38.29
C SER A 678 -17.36 -41.45 39.55
N VAL A 679 -18.11 -41.00 40.56
CA VAL A 679 -17.58 -40.64 41.87
C VAL A 679 -18.25 -41.49 42.94
N THR A 680 -17.45 -42.20 43.72
CA THR A 680 -17.90 -42.89 44.91
C THR A 680 -17.61 -42.04 46.13
N VAL A 681 -18.65 -41.64 46.83
CA VAL A 681 -18.61 -40.85 48.05
C VAL A 681 -18.91 -41.75 49.23
N ARG A 682 -18.00 -41.81 50.20
CA ARG A 682 -18.20 -42.54 51.46
C ARG A 682 -18.30 -41.56 52.61
N THR A 683 -19.44 -41.53 53.29
CA THR A 683 -19.72 -40.60 54.42
C THR A 683 -19.53 -41.24 55.80
N SER A 684 -19.53 -42.57 55.89
CA SER A 684 -19.25 -43.33 57.13
C SER A 684 -18.61 -44.69 56.80
N ASP A 685 -18.30 -45.51 57.82
CA ASP A 685 -17.76 -46.86 57.60
C ASP A 685 -18.71 -47.80 56.82
N ILE A 686 -20.01 -47.51 56.83
CA ILE A 686 -21.04 -48.34 56.19
C ILE A 686 -21.82 -47.61 55.08
N ASP A 687 -21.78 -46.28 55.04
CA ASP A 687 -22.59 -45.46 54.12
C ASP A 687 -21.73 -44.95 52.95
N GLN A 688 -22.01 -45.46 51.75
CA GLN A 688 -21.37 -45.01 50.50
C GLN A 688 -22.37 -45.00 49.34
N VAL A 689 -22.12 -44.14 48.35
CA VAL A 689 -22.89 -44.08 47.11
C VAL A 689 -21.98 -43.77 45.93
N THR A 690 -22.24 -44.39 44.78
CA THR A 690 -21.58 -44.06 43.52
C THR A 690 -22.56 -43.30 42.63
N ILE A 691 -22.14 -42.11 42.20
CA ILE A 691 -22.87 -41.24 41.29
C ILE A 691 -22.08 -41.12 40.00
N SER A 692 -22.75 -41.03 38.85
CA SER A 692 -22.09 -40.87 37.57
C SER A 692 -22.74 -39.79 36.72
N LYS A 693 -21.92 -39.12 35.90
CA LYS A 693 -22.35 -38.08 34.97
C LYS A 693 -21.52 -38.13 33.71
N ASN A 694 -22.17 -37.98 32.57
CA ASN A 694 -21.49 -37.93 31.27
C ASN A 694 -20.97 -36.51 31.01
N THR A 695 -19.81 -36.44 30.37
CA THR A 695 -19.20 -35.20 29.92
C THR A 695 -18.39 -35.42 28.65
N GLN A 696 -18.24 -34.36 27.86
CA GLN A 696 -17.38 -34.37 26.68
C GLN A 696 -16.00 -33.86 27.07
N ILE A 697 -14.96 -34.61 26.71
CA ILE A 697 -13.55 -34.28 26.99
C ILE A 697 -12.77 -34.33 25.68
N GLY A 698 -11.89 -33.37 25.43
CA GLY A 698 -10.93 -33.39 24.31
C GLY A 698 -11.25 -32.53 23.10
#